data_AF-A0A7T7SVJ1-F1
#
_entry.id   AF-A0A7T7SVJ1-F1
#
_cell.length_a   1.000
_cell.length_b   1.000
_cell.length_c   1.000
_cell.angle_alpha   90.00
_cell.angle_beta   90.00
_cell.angle_gamma   90.00
#
_symmetry.space_group_name_H-M   'P 1'
#
loop_
_entity.id
_entity.type
_entity.pdbx_description
1 polymer ?
#
loop_
_entity_poly.entity_id
_entity_poly.type
_entity_poly.pdbx_seq_one_letter_code
_entity_poly.pdbx_strand_id
1 'polypeptide(L)'
;MQNQEQLDILYKLKKEVEKSDHSAFIHTINQMIKKVYLNHYTMTFVGHFSAGKSTVINRLIGQDILPSSPVPTTSNTALVTIAEAPGITANIEGQKYTQLNSYDDVKQMNRENFHVESIDIRIQSDAFHKGFTFQDTPGVDSNVQSHNMQTEQFLYTSNIVFYTVDYNHVQSALNFQFMKRLNRAGIPVVFVINQIDKHDENELTFQTFQNRVEQSVSEWDIDLLETFYITKFEHPQNQFDALRAFIMEQDQHREAVKDYVARMKQFIHQHQLNYLQHEMDEILERLNIEATQFDQAYQSHQQNEMISEEAQLLNDAVALKHYLKDKRRSIIDNAYIMTHDMRETIRYCLESMTKDFKAAGLFNKKKKTEEERQTRLNELMIALQSKVDHQIIKPMQEDLSFLTRFINDTDLNQRILNQKLTLPTSIITDLYQTQIQITNQYVLTFSNDVMKAIKHYILKELEPLDDTIIDNVHAEEHLVDESNDSSAYTRYIELRNLSQSLKTENYRHYYIHMEDSLDRLIDRTEIQYQVKSNEDNKKDVQQQEDVVTAEKNPINDAQMTQALDIVKNIPLFKSSVKNIEETQERMQHQTVKIGVFGTFSAGKSSLINALLGDNYLTSSPNPTTAATTEIGYGDTYHVTFKTPDMLLQQINDVFELEGQQFDSIEAFLEANIEKLKGRIDKSRLAFIHAIEKNYALYQSYIAEGLKHEIQATDVQKWSAEDEYATFVQTVHLRLPLDWLKDKVIVDSLGLHSNNQRHTNETEKILTTSDLILYVSYFNHAFTDNDKAFIEHMKNINQLKEQQAFKMVINATDLAENEVDKRAVRDYVADALMQVQMQPEIFSVSSRLALTKGDAGVQQLKASISRFSEVESKHILEAKMYDQLRSIGQSYTQMIEDHTANAEKMQHVKQQLQKMRQTTIFNSESLTAIRQKLINEIEDQMYHLNERLKIQLLDNVKAIYNTQMTNTTSFNEEKRQSTKAYLNQIHQKLYLEQTLMIERIKFFFNLAFQQEMATKIRSFQQYHILLPDIETIEVAPVDQSFLTISFDDMVNALPKQLTKKNIMRPQVQKQIQADIKDETVTLLQPRLADLRQALESMLDTLTTQAQQALEQIESQAQREIDTVLAVEVDDALIAQLQVETPKLLTILNSKD
;
A
#
# COMPACT_ATOMS: atom_id res chain seq x y z
N MET A 1 -3.18 -42.72 -20.28
CA MET A 1 -3.13 -41.25 -20.08
C MET A 1 -2.58 -40.63 -21.36
N GLN A 2 -3.24 -39.64 -21.96
CA GLN A 2 -2.61 -38.89 -23.07
C GLN A 2 -1.46 -38.03 -22.51
N ASN A 3 -0.42 -37.78 -23.30
CA ASN A 3 0.72 -36.90 -22.95
C ASN A 3 1.56 -37.34 -21.71
N GLN A 4 1.65 -38.65 -21.42
CA GLN A 4 2.32 -39.17 -20.22
C GLN A 4 3.80 -38.78 -20.11
N GLU A 5 4.53 -38.76 -21.23
CA GLU A 5 5.93 -38.33 -21.28
C GLU A 5 6.08 -36.83 -20.93
N GLN A 6 5.17 -35.99 -21.43
CA GLN A 6 5.17 -34.56 -21.17
C GLN A 6 4.79 -34.24 -19.71
N LEU A 7 3.84 -34.99 -19.14
CA LEU A 7 3.48 -34.89 -17.73
C LEU A 7 4.64 -35.31 -16.82
N ASP A 8 5.37 -36.37 -17.17
CA ASP A 8 6.56 -36.81 -16.43
C ASP A 8 7.64 -35.71 -16.39
N ILE A 9 7.87 -35.04 -17.52
CA ILE A 9 8.82 -33.92 -17.60
C ILE A 9 8.42 -32.77 -16.66
N LEU A 10 7.17 -32.30 -16.75
CA LEU A 10 6.70 -31.17 -15.93
C LEU A 10 6.63 -31.52 -14.44
N TYR A 11 6.24 -32.76 -14.10
CA TYR A 11 6.18 -33.21 -12.71
C TYR A 11 7.56 -33.35 -12.08
N LYS A 12 8.55 -33.89 -12.81
CA LYS A 12 9.95 -33.94 -12.36
C LYS A 12 10.53 -32.53 -12.15
N LEU A 13 10.19 -31.59 -13.03
CA LEU A 13 10.57 -30.19 -12.87
C LEU A 13 9.92 -29.55 -11.65
N LYS A 14 8.62 -29.79 -11.41
CA LYS A 14 7.92 -29.37 -10.20
C LYS A 14 8.67 -29.86 -8.95
N LYS A 15 8.99 -31.15 -8.86
CA LYS A 15 9.71 -31.74 -7.72
C LYS A 15 11.12 -31.18 -7.52
N GLU A 16 11.76 -30.76 -8.61
CA GLU A 16 13.06 -30.09 -8.51
C GLU A 16 12.95 -28.65 -8.01
N VAL A 17 11.92 -27.92 -8.44
CA VAL A 17 11.63 -26.55 -7.99
C VAL A 17 11.17 -26.54 -6.52
N GLU A 18 10.43 -27.56 -6.05
CA GLU A 18 9.93 -27.65 -4.66
C GLU A 18 11.06 -27.59 -3.63
N LYS A 19 12.23 -28.12 -3.96
CA LYS A 19 13.40 -28.14 -3.08
C LYS A 19 13.98 -26.74 -2.79
N SER A 20 13.54 -25.72 -3.52
CA SER A 20 14.05 -24.34 -3.45
C SER A 20 13.13 -23.36 -2.72
N ASP A 21 11.99 -23.82 -2.22
CA ASP A 21 10.93 -23.00 -1.61
C ASP A 21 10.32 -21.91 -2.54
N HIS A 22 10.46 -22.07 -3.86
CA HIS A 22 9.86 -21.17 -4.86
C HIS A 22 8.35 -21.43 -5.05
N SER A 23 7.57 -21.22 -3.99
CA SER A 23 6.15 -21.57 -3.88
C SER A 23 5.28 -20.95 -4.98
N ALA A 24 5.51 -19.69 -5.33
CA ALA A 24 4.77 -18.99 -6.38
C ALA A 24 4.98 -19.63 -7.78
N PHE A 25 6.17 -20.14 -8.07
CA PHE A 25 6.46 -20.76 -9.36
C PHE A 25 5.97 -22.20 -9.47
N ILE A 26 5.94 -22.92 -8.34
CA ILE A 26 5.26 -24.22 -8.25
C ILE A 26 3.80 -24.11 -8.64
N HIS A 27 3.12 -23.03 -8.22
CA HIS A 27 1.75 -22.78 -8.64
C HIS A 27 1.63 -22.67 -10.17
N THR A 28 2.53 -21.91 -10.82
CA THR A 28 2.58 -21.80 -12.28
C THR A 28 2.78 -23.17 -12.96
N ILE A 29 3.72 -23.98 -12.45
CA ILE A 29 3.99 -25.33 -13.01
C ILE A 29 2.78 -26.25 -12.82
N ASN A 30 2.07 -26.16 -11.69
CA ASN A 30 0.83 -26.90 -11.46
C ASN A 30 -0.24 -26.55 -12.52
N GLN A 31 -0.38 -25.27 -12.90
CA GLN A 31 -1.30 -24.87 -13.97
C GLN A 31 -0.88 -25.45 -15.34
N MET A 32 0.42 -25.51 -15.63
CA MET A 32 0.93 -26.17 -16.85
C MET A 32 0.65 -27.68 -16.84
N ILE A 33 0.84 -28.37 -15.70
CA ILE A 33 0.51 -29.78 -15.53
C ILE A 33 -0.99 -30.00 -15.76
N LYS A 34 -1.85 -29.17 -15.16
CA LYS A 34 -3.30 -29.21 -15.35
C LYS A 34 -3.68 -29.07 -16.83
N LYS A 35 -3.10 -28.10 -17.53
CA LYS A 35 -3.31 -27.89 -18.98
C LYS A 35 -2.94 -29.13 -19.80
N VAL A 36 -1.77 -29.72 -19.56
CA VAL A 36 -1.28 -30.90 -20.30
C VAL A 36 -2.12 -32.14 -19.99
N TYR A 37 -2.53 -32.31 -18.73
CA TYR A 37 -3.39 -33.40 -18.28
C TYR A 37 -4.76 -33.36 -18.95
N LEU A 38 -5.38 -32.17 -18.98
CA LEU A 38 -6.71 -31.95 -19.56
C LEU A 38 -6.68 -31.70 -21.07
N ASN A 39 -5.49 -31.66 -21.69
CA ASN A 39 -5.28 -31.38 -23.10
C ASN A 39 -5.91 -30.05 -23.57
N HIS A 40 -5.75 -28.99 -22.76
CA HIS A 40 -6.32 -27.67 -23.05
C HIS A 40 -5.50 -26.90 -24.09
N TYR A 41 -6.17 -26.37 -25.10
CA TYR A 41 -5.65 -25.37 -26.05
C TYR A 41 -6.19 -23.99 -25.68
N THR A 42 -5.32 -23.12 -25.15
CA THR A 42 -5.70 -21.93 -24.39
C THR A 42 -5.41 -20.66 -25.17
N MET A 43 -6.45 -19.85 -25.41
CA MET A 43 -6.34 -18.51 -25.96
C MET A 43 -6.68 -17.49 -24.88
N THR A 44 -5.71 -16.64 -24.55
CA THR A 44 -5.82 -15.76 -23.38
C THR A 44 -6.03 -14.32 -23.80
N PHE A 45 -7.09 -13.69 -23.32
CA PHE A 45 -7.35 -12.26 -23.52
C PHE A 45 -6.80 -11.48 -22.33
N VAL A 46 -5.84 -10.59 -22.60
CA VAL A 46 -5.12 -9.77 -21.60
C VAL A 46 -5.17 -8.32 -22.03
N GLY A 47 -5.18 -7.38 -21.11
CA GLY A 47 -5.15 -5.96 -21.43
C GLY A 47 -5.83 -5.10 -20.37
N HIS A 48 -5.91 -3.80 -20.61
CA HIS A 48 -6.32 -2.82 -19.59
C HIS A 48 -7.69 -3.14 -18.96
N PHE A 49 -7.93 -2.63 -17.75
CA PHE A 49 -9.27 -2.74 -17.14
C PHE A 49 -10.33 -2.13 -18.09
N SER A 50 -11.50 -2.78 -18.21
CA SER A 50 -12.57 -2.36 -19.13
C SER A 50 -12.22 -2.29 -20.63
N ALA A 51 -11.12 -2.91 -21.08
CA ALA A 51 -10.81 -3.06 -22.51
C ALA A 51 -11.80 -3.95 -23.30
N GLY A 52 -12.82 -4.52 -22.63
CA GLY A 52 -13.89 -5.31 -23.25
C GLY A 52 -13.55 -6.78 -23.53
N LYS A 53 -12.57 -7.35 -22.82
CA LYS A 53 -12.08 -8.73 -22.98
C LYS A 53 -13.19 -9.78 -22.85
N SER A 54 -13.91 -9.77 -21.73
CA SER A 54 -15.03 -10.68 -21.45
C SER A 54 -16.15 -10.56 -22.49
N THR A 55 -16.45 -9.34 -22.94
CA THR A 55 -17.44 -9.06 -23.99
C THR A 55 -17.02 -9.68 -25.33
N VAL A 56 -15.73 -9.57 -25.69
CA VAL A 56 -15.19 -10.19 -26.91
C VAL A 56 -15.30 -11.72 -26.82
N ILE A 57 -14.94 -12.32 -25.68
CA ILE A 57 -15.05 -13.77 -25.46
C ILE A 57 -16.50 -14.24 -25.56
N ASN A 58 -17.45 -13.59 -24.87
CA ASN A 58 -18.87 -13.96 -24.93
C ASN A 58 -19.40 -13.91 -26.36
N ARG A 59 -19.01 -12.88 -27.14
CA ARG A 59 -19.42 -12.75 -28.54
C ARG A 59 -18.78 -13.81 -29.44
N LEU A 60 -17.54 -14.21 -29.18
CA LEU A 60 -16.86 -15.29 -29.90
C LEU A 60 -17.51 -16.65 -29.63
N ILE A 61 -17.96 -16.89 -28.40
CA ILE A 61 -18.68 -18.11 -28.00
C ILE A 61 -20.14 -18.09 -28.50
N GLY A 62 -20.73 -16.91 -28.63
CA GLY A 62 -22.15 -16.72 -28.94
C GLY A 62 -23.06 -16.93 -27.73
N GLN A 63 -22.53 -16.86 -26.51
CA GLN A 63 -23.24 -17.03 -25.25
C GLN A 63 -22.71 -16.03 -24.22
N ASP A 64 -23.59 -15.51 -23.36
CA ASP A 64 -23.22 -14.56 -22.30
C ASP A 64 -22.85 -15.32 -21.02
N ILE A 65 -21.61 -15.79 -20.94
CA ILE A 65 -21.14 -16.72 -19.89
C ILE A 65 -20.29 -15.99 -18.85
N LEU A 66 -19.37 -15.15 -19.33
CA LEU A 66 -18.56 -14.30 -18.46
C LEU A 66 -19.35 -13.05 -18.09
N PRO A 67 -19.24 -12.53 -16.87
CA PRO A 67 -19.85 -11.25 -16.54
C PRO A 67 -19.27 -10.15 -17.42
N SER A 68 -20.13 -9.41 -18.11
CA SER A 68 -19.79 -8.23 -18.90
C SER A 68 -20.00 -6.92 -18.10
N SER A 69 -19.85 -6.98 -16.77
CA SER A 69 -20.14 -5.85 -15.89
C SER A 69 -19.06 -4.75 -16.01
N PRO A 70 -19.44 -3.46 -15.99
CA PRO A 70 -18.50 -2.32 -15.93
C PRO A 70 -17.85 -2.16 -14.54
N VAL A 71 -18.36 -2.86 -13.53
CA VAL A 71 -17.77 -2.95 -12.19
C VAL A 71 -16.51 -3.81 -12.26
N PRO A 72 -15.46 -3.53 -11.47
CA PRO A 72 -14.38 -4.49 -11.25
C PRO A 72 -14.96 -5.84 -10.81
N THR A 73 -15.12 -6.76 -11.76
CA THR A 73 -15.35 -8.17 -11.45
C THR A 73 -14.09 -8.61 -10.74
N THR A 74 -14.23 -8.89 -9.44
CA THR A 74 -13.24 -9.48 -8.53
C THR A 74 -12.14 -10.20 -9.31
N SER A 75 -10.90 -9.79 -9.07
CA SER A 75 -9.63 -10.03 -9.76
C SER A 75 -9.25 -11.50 -10.06
N ASN A 76 -10.20 -12.28 -10.56
CA ASN A 76 -10.15 -13.72 -10.67
C ASN A 76 -10.02 -14.07 -12.16
N THR A 77 -9.08 -14.95 -12.50
CA THR A 77 -8.92 -15.42 -13.88
C THR A 77 -10.05 -16.41 -14.20
N ALA A 78 -10.77 -16.20 -15.31
CA ALA A 78 -11.84 -17.10 -15.74
C ALA A 78 -11.40 -17.92 -16.97
N LEU A 79 -11.56 -19.24 -16.89
CA LEU A 79 -11.28 -20.18 -17.97
C LEU A 79 -12.61 -20.73 -18.49
N VAL A 80 -12.95 -20.45 -19.75
CA VAL A 80 -14.15 -20.99 -20.41
C VAL A 80 -13.72 -22.09 -21.36
N THR A 81 -13.98 -23.35 -20.98
CA THR A 81 -13.50 -24.54 -21.68
C THR A 81 -14.64 -25.29 -22.37
N ILE A 82 -14.43 -25.69 -23.62
CA ILE A 82 -15.35 -26.57 -24.35
C ILE A 82 -15.19 -28.02 -23.87
N ALA A 83 -16.25 -28.56 -23.26
CA ALA A 83 -16.26 -29.88 -22.62
C ALA A 83 -17.57 -30.65 -22.89
N GLU A 84 -17.57 -31.94 -22.56
CA GLU A 84 -18.76 -32.80 -22.73
C GLU A 84 -19.88 -32.52 -21.72
N ALA A 85 -19.52 -32.18 -20.48
CA ALA A 85 -20.46 -31.89 -19.41
C ALA A 85 -20.23 -30.46 -18.90
N PRO A 86 -21.30 -29.64 -18.77
CA PRO A 86 -21.19 -28.30 -18.22
C PRO A 86 -20.92 -28.33 -16.72
N GLY A 87 -20.33 -27.27 -16.18
CA GLY A 87 -20.12 -27.11 -14.75
C GLY A 87 -19.18 -25.96 -14.42
N ILE A 88 -19.23 -25.47 -13.18
CA ILE A 88 -18.42 -24.35 -12.70
C ILE A 88 -17.59 -24.83 -11.52
N THR A 89 -16.27 -24.62 -11.58
CA THR A 89 -15.36 -24.95 -10.48
C THR A 89 -14.61 -23.69 -10.06
N ALA A 90 -14.71 -23.30 -8.79
CA ALA A 90 -13.93 -22.22 -8.20
C ALA A 90 -12.68 -22.78 -7.52
N ASN A 91 -11.50 -22.27 -7.90
CA ASN A 91 -10.21 -22.57 -7.27
C ASN A 91 -9.90 -21.48 -6.25
N ILE A 92 -9.44 -21.86 -5.07
CA ILE A 92 -9.30 -21.03 -3.88
C ILE A 92 -7.88 -21.20 -3.34
N GLU A 93 -7.36 -20.16 -2.68
CA GLU A 93 -6.04 -20.16 -2.06
C GLU A 93 -5.79 -21.40 -1.16
N GLY A 94 -4.53 -21.88 -1.18
CA GLY A 94 -4.11 -23.07 -0.44
C GLY A 94 -4.46 -24.38 -1.16
N GLN A 95 -4.54 -24.35 -2.49
CA GLN A 95 -4.80 -25.53 -3.35
C GLN A 95 -6.15 -26.19 -3.08
N LYS A 96 -7.18 -25.37 -2.82
CA LYS A 96 -8.54 -25.85 -2.57
C LYS A 96 -9.43 -25.57 -3.77
N TYR A 97 -10.48 -26.37 -3.97
CA TYR A 97 -11.50 -26.06 -4.96
C TYR A 97 -12.90 -26.47 -4.51
N THR A 98 -13.92 -25.87 -5.10
CA THR A 98 -15.33 -26.23 -4.87
C THR A 98 -16.13 -26.16 -6.17
N GLN A 99 -17.19 -26.96 -6.26
CA GLN A 99 -18.13 -26.93 -7.38
C GLN A 99 -19.23 -25.92 -7.09
N LEU A 100 -19.56 -25.10 -8.08
CA LEU A 100 -20.59 -24.07 -7.98
C LEU A 100 -21.71 -24.33 -8.99
N ASN A 101 -22.91 -23.86 -8.66
CA ASN A 101 -24.08 -24.00 -9.52
C ASN A 101 -24.20 -22.82 -10.48
N SER A 102 -23.76 -21.64 -10.06
CA SER A 102 -23.86 -20.41 -10.83
C SER A 102 -22.63 -19.51 -10.68
N TYR A 103 -22.45 -18.58 -11.60
CA TYR A 103 -21.43 -17.52 -11.46
C TYR A 103 -21.77 -16.56 -10.30
N ASP A 104 -23.05 -16.41 -9.92
CA ASP A 104 -23.44 -15.58 -8.79
C ASP A 104 -22.96 -16.14 -7.44
N ASP A 105 -22.80 -17.47 -7.34
CA ASP A 105 -22.20 -18.12 -6.16
C ASP A 105 -20.75 -17.65 -5.97
N VAL A 106 -20.01 -17.38 -7.06
CA VAL A 106 -18.65 -16.82 -7.01
C VAL A 106 -18.64 -15.43 -6.39
N LYS A 107 -19.57 -14.56 -6.80
CA LYS A 107 -19.69 -13.20 -6.27
C LYS A 107 -19.98 -13.22 -4.77
N GLN A 108 -20.82 -14.16 -4.33
CA GLN A 108 -21.13 -14.34 -2.92
C GLN A 108 -19.91 -14.85 -2.13
N MET A 109 -19.14 -15.80 -2.67
CA MET A 109 -17.90 -16.27 -2.04
C MET A 109 -16.88 -15.14 -1.82
N ASN A 110 -16.68 -14.27 -2.81
CA ASN A 110 -15.78 -13.13 -2.69
C ASN A 110 -16.27 -12.12 -1.62
N ARG A 111 -17.58 -11.92 -1.48
CA ARG A 111 -18.18 -11.10 -0.39
C ARG A 111 -18.00 -11.72 0.99
N GLU A 112 -17.90 -13.05 1.07
CA GLU A 112 -17.69 -13.81 2.30
C GLU A 112 -16.19 -13.99 2.65
N ASN A 113 -15.29 -13.20 2.05
CA ASN A 113 -13.83 -13.24 2.23
C ASN A 113 -13.15 -14.56 1.81
N PHE A 114 -13.73 -15.34 0.91
CA PHE A 114 -12.99 -16.40 0.23
C PHE A 114 -12.17 -15.81 -0.92
N HIS A 115 -10.84 -15.98 -0.88
CA HIS A 115 -9.96 -15.53 -1.95
C HIS A 115 -9.96 -16.54 -3.12
N VAL A 116 -10.80 -16.29 -4.13
CA VAL A 116 -10.93 -17.14 -5.32
C VAL A 116 -9.82 -16.79 -6.32
N GLU A 117 -8.94 -17.74 -6.62
CA GLU A 117 -7.81 -17.54 -7.55
C GLU A 117 -8.25 -17.59 -9.02
N SER A 118 -9.12 -18.55 -9.37
CA SER A 118 -9.60 -18.73 -10.74
C SER A 118 -10.91 -19.52 -10.81
N ILE A 119 -11.66 -19.32 -11.89
CA ILE A 119 -12.94 -19.98 -12.15
C ILE A 119 -12.83 -20.78 -13.44
N ASP A 120 -13.15 -22.08 -13.38
CA ASP A 120 -13.16 -22.98 -14.53
C ASP A 120 -14.61 -23.26 -14.93
N ILE A 121 -15.04 -22.68 -16.04
CA ILE A 121 -16.40 -22.76 -16.59
C ILE A 121 -16.36 -23.72 -17.78
N ARG A 122 -17.02 -24.86 -17.64
CA ARG A 122 -17.17 -25.85 -18.71
C ARG A 122 -18.50 -25.63 -19.44
N ILE A 123 -18.42 -25.49 -20.75
CA ILE A 123 -19.57 -25.28 -21.64
C ILE A 123 -19.58 -26.26 -22.80
N GLN A 124 -20.73 -26.43 -23.42
CA GLN A 124 -20.87 -27.14 -24.70
C GLN A 124 -20.93 -26.11 -25.84
N SER A 125 -20.16 -26.33 -26.89
CA SER A 125 -20.19 -25.52 -28.11
C SER A 125 -19.79 -26.36 -29.31
N ASP A 126 -20.47 -26.16 -30.43
CA ASP A 126 -20.14 -26.79 -31.72
C ASP A 126 -19.14 -25.95 -32.54
N ALA A 127 -18.84 -24.73 -32.10
CA ALA A 127 -17.99 -23.79 -32.84
C ALA A 127 -16.48 -24.08 -32.70
N PHE A 128 -16.07 -24.73 -31.60
CA PHE A 128 -14.67 -25.04 -31.29
C PHE A 128 -14.53 -26.50 -30.86
N HIS A 129 -13.37 -27.12 -31.09
CA HIS A 129 -13.15 -28.51 -30.70
C HIS A 129 -13.00 -28.67 -29.18
N LYS A 130 -13.30 -29.86 -28.65
CA LYS A 130 -13.16 -30.19 -27.22
C LYS A 130 -11.75 -29.85 -26.70
N GLY A 131 -11.69 -29.29 -25.49
CA GLY A 131 -10.45 -28.81 -24.88
C GLY A 131 -9.98 -27.44 -25.38
N PHE A 132 -10.75 -26.75 -26.23
CA PHE A 132 -10.50 -25.33 -26.51
C PHE A 132 -10.89 -24.51 -25.27
N THR A 133 -10.03 -23.58 -24.85
CA THR A 133 -10.23 -22.76 -23.66
C THR A 133 -9.99 -21.29 -23.97
N PHE A 134 -11.00 -20.46 -23.75
CA PHE A 134 -10.80 -19.01 -23.62
C PHE A 134 -10.40 -18.69 -22.19
N GLN A 135 -9.36 -17.90 -22.01
CA GLN A 135 -8.93 -17.44 -20.69
C GLN A 135 -9.07 -15.92 -20.63
N ASP A 136 -9.93 -15.45 -19.74
CA ASP A 136 -10.12 -14.04 -19.44
C ASP A 136 -9.32 -13.68 -18.19
N THR A 137 -8.38 -12.75 -18.31
CA THR A 137 -7.54 -12.34 -17.18
C THR A 137 -8.01 -10.99 -16.62
N PRO A 138 -7.73 -10.72 -15.33
CA PRO A 138 -7.82 -9.36 -14.79
C PRO A 138 -7.00 -8.35 -15.61
N GLY A 139 -7.30 -7.06 -15.42
CA GLY A 139 -6.56 -5.98 -16.09
C GLY A 139 -5.10 -5.88 -15.64
N VAL A 140 -4.19 -5.53 -16.56
CA VAL A 140 -2.73 -5.47 -16.29
C VAL A 140 -2.23 -4.13 -15.72
N ASP A 141 -3.11 -3.16 -15.50
CA ASP A 141 -2.74 -1.79 -15.07
C ASP A 141 -3.14 -1.48 -13.62
N SER A 142 -3.56 -2.49 -12.85
CA SER A 142 -3.75 -2.32 -11.42
C SER A 142 -2.39 -2.11 -10.75
N ASN A 143 -2.25 -1.03 -9.98
CA ASN A 143 -1.03 -0.71 -9.22
C ASN A 143 -0.80 -1.66 -8.04
N VAL A 144 -1.68 -2.65 -7.84
CA VAL A 144 -1.52 -3.71 -6.84
C VAL A 144 -0.59 -4.81 -7.37
N GLN A 145 0.60 -4.95 -6.75
CA GLN A 145 1.58 -5.99 -7.07
C GLN A 145 0.99 -7.42 -7.08
N SER A 146 -0.04 -7.70 -6.27
CA SER A 146 -0.68 -9.03 -6.22
C SER A 146 -1.46 -9.40 -7.49
N HIS A 147 -2.09 -8.43 -8.17
CA HIS A 147 -2.86 -8.67 -9.39
C HIS A 147 -1.97 -8.88 -10.63
N ASN A 148 -0.82 -8.19 -10.66
CA ASN A 148 0.19 -8.40 -11.70
C ASN A 148 0.81 -9.80 -11.60
N MET A 149 1.07 -10.28 -10.39
CA MET A 149 1.64 -11.62 -10.17
C MET A 149 0.65 -12.74 -10.54
N GLN A 150 -0.63 -12.61 -10.19
CA GLN A 150 -1.68 -13.57 -10.55
C GLN A 150 -1.90 -13.64 -12.07
N THR A 151 -2.02 -12.49 -12.74
CA THR A 151 -2.19 -12.43 -14.20
C THR A 151 -0.99 -13.05 -14.93
N GLU A 152 0.22 -12.83 -14.41
CA GLU A 152 1.45 -13.39 -14.98
C GLU A 152 1.52 -14.92 -14.88
N GLN A 153 1.03 -15.53 -13.78
CA GLN A 153 1.01 -16.99 -13.63
C GLN A 153 0.20 -17.69 -14.73
N PHE A 154 -0.95 -17.13 -15.10
CA PHE A 154 -1.83 -17.72 -16.11
C PHE A 154 -1.41 -17.39 -17.55
N LEU A 155 -0.52 -16.42 -17.78
CA LEU A 155 -0.03 -16.13 -19.12
C LEU A 155 0.79 -17.28 -19.70
N TYR A 156 1.57 -17.99 -18.89
CA TYR A 156 2.42 -19.10 -19.34
C TYR A 156 1.66 -20.39 -19.69
N THR A 157 0.35 -20.46 -19.42
CA THR A 157 -0.53 -21.54 -19.91
C THR A 157 -1.05 -21.27 -21.34
N SER A 158 -0.83 -20.07 -21.88
CA SER A 158 -1.40 -19.63 -23.15
C SER A 158 -0.68 -20.24 -24.36
N ASN A 159 -1.47 -20.69 -25.34
CA ASN A 159 -0.97 -20.98 -26.68
C ASN A 159 -0.84 -19.67 -27.49
N ILE A 160 -1.81 -18.78 -27.38
CA ILE A 160 -1.81 -17.44 -28.01
C ILE A 160 -2.37 -16.43 -27.02
N VAL A 161 -1.78 -15.24 -26.95
CA VAL A 161 -2.29 -14.11 -26.16
C VAL A 161 -2.89 -13.04 -27.07
N PHE A 162 -4.14 -12.68 -26.81
CA PHE A 162 -4.87 -11.59 -27.42
C PHE A 162 -4.76 -10.36 -26.52
N TYR A 163 -3.81 -9.49 -26.84
CA TYR A 163 -3.58 -8.26 -26.09
C TYR A 163 -4.61 -7.21 -26.52
N THR A 164 -5.61 -6.97 -25.68
CA THR A 164 -6.80 -6.16 -25.96
C THR A 164 -6.69 -4.78 -25.33
N VAL A 165 -6.79 -3.72 -26.12
CA VAL A 165 -6.68 -2.33 -25.67
C VAL A 165 -7.89 -1.52 -26.11
N ASP A 166 -8.23 -0.50 -25.32
CA ASP A 166 -9.21 0.51 -25.71
C ASP A 166 -8.63 1.41 -26.82
N TYR A 167 -9.46 1.80 -27.79
CA TYR A 167 -9.13 2.72 -28.88
C TYR A 167 -8.39 3.99 -28.41
N ASN A 168 -8.76 4.58 -27.26
CA ASN A 168 -8.13 5.80 -26.75
C ASN A 168 -6.78 5.56 -26.05
N HIS A 169 -6.43 4.32 -25.72
CA HIS A 169 -5.26 3.96 -24.91
C HIS A 169 -4.22 3.10 -25.65
N VAL A 170 -4.35 2.94 -26.96
CA VAL A 170 -3.50 2.05 -27.77
C VAL A 170 -2.01 2.40 -27.67
N GLN A 171 -1.67 3.68 -27.59
CA GLN A 171 -0.27 4.16 -27.68
C GLN A 171 0.48 4.22 -26.33
N SER A 172 -0.04 3.61 -25.28
CA SER A 172 0.66 3.55 -23.98
C SER A 172 1.96 2.74 -24.08
N ALA A 173 3.08 3.31 -23.63
CA ALA A 173 4.39 2.64 -23.59
C ALA A 173 4.36 1.34 -22.76
N LEU A 174 3.52 1.30 -21.72
CA LEU A 174 3.34 0.11 -20.87
C LEU A 174 2.77 -1.08 -21.67
N ASN A 175 1.86 -0.84 -22.62
CA ASN A 175 1.33 -1.88 -23.50
C ASN A 175 2.44 -2.56 -24.29
N PHE A 176 3.29 -1.76 -24.92
CA PHE A 176 4.37 -2.23 -25.78
C PHE A 176 5.44 -2.98 -24.99
N GLN A 177 5.82 -2.48 -23.80
CA GLN A 177 6.75 -3.17 -22.91
C GLN A 177 6.22 -4.55 -22.49
N PHE A 178 4.93 -4.66 -22.20
CA PHE A 178 4.30 -5.92 -21.82
C PHE A 178 4.29 -6.94 -22.96
N MET A 179 3.88 -6.52 -24.17
CA MET A 179 3.88 -7.40 -25.35
C MET A 179 5.29 -7.90 -25.69
N LYS A 180 6.31 -7.02 -25.58
CA LYS A 180 7.71 -7.42 -25.77
C LYS A 180 8.17 -8.48 -24.78
N ARG A 181 7.69 -8.43 -23.53
CA ARG A 181 7.98 -9.46 -22.52
C ARG A 181 7.36 -10.81 -22.90
N LEU A 182 6.15 -10.83 -23.46
CA LEU A 182 5.52 -12.05 -23.96
C LEU A 182 6.31 -12.69 -25.12
N ASN A 183 6.77 -11.87 -26.08
CA ASN A 183 7.61 -12.37 -27.17
C ASN A 183 8.91 -13.01 -26.65
N ARG A 184 9.56 -12.42 -25.63
CA ARG A 184 10.76 -13.01 -24.99
C ARG A 184 10.52 -14.35 -24.31
N ALA A 185 9.30 -14.59 -23.81
CA ALA A 185 8.89 -15.86 -23.25
C ALA A 185 8.50 -16.90 -24.34
N GLY A 186 8.60 -16.54 -25.62
CA GLY A 186 8.19 -17.39 -26.74
C GLY A 186 6.67 -17.57 -26.82
N ILE A 187 5.90 -16.59 -26.32
CA ILE A 187 4.43 -16.60 -26.37
C ILE A 187 3.98 -15.75 -27.58
N PRO A 188 3.24 -16.31 -28.54
CA PRO A 188 2.69 -15.55 -29.66
C PRO A 188 1.63 -14.53 -29.21
N VAL A 189 1.66 -13.34 -29.81
CA VAL A 189 0.77 -12.22 -29.46
C VAL A 189 -0.06 -11.77 -30.67
N VAL A 190 -1.36 -11.58 -30.46
CA VAL A 190 -2.30 -10.92 -31.39
C VAL A 190 -2.73 -9.61 -30.74
N PHE A 191 -2.67 -8.50 -31.48
CA PHE A 191 -3.04 -7.18 -30.94
C PHE A 191 -4.50 -6.84 -31.31
N VAL A 192 -5.33 -6.56 -30.32
CA VAL A 192 -6.77 -6.31 -30.51
C VAL A 192 -7.09 -4.90 -30.02
N ILE A 193 -7.43 -4.02 -30.95
CA ILE A 193 -7.87 -2.65 -30.66
C ILE A 193 -9.39 -2.64 -30.64
N ASN A 194 -9.96 -2.53 -29.45
CA ASN A 194 -11.39 -2.61 -29.22
C ASN A 194 -12.01 -1.21 -29.07
N GLN A 195 -13.35 -1.14 -29.14
CA GLN A 195 -14.13 0.10 -28.98
C GLN A 195 -13.84 1.16 -30.06
N ILE A 196 -13.59 0.72 -31.31
CA ILE A 196 -13.32 1.63 -32.43
C ILE A 196 -14.51 2.54 -32.79
N ASP A 197 -15.70 2.27 -32.26
CA ASP A 197 -16.87 3.15 -32.35
C ASP A 197 -16.68 4.52 -31.66
N LYS A 198 -15.65 4.65 -30.80
CA LYS A 198 -15.23 5.93 -30.22
C LYS A 198 -14.48 6.83 -31.19
N HIS A 199 -14.12 6.33 -32.37
CA HIS A 199 -13.38 7.10 -33.36
C HIS A 199 -14.23 8.27 -33.90
N ASP A 200 -13.66 9.48 -33.91
CA ASP A 200 -14.24 10.63 -34.59
C ASP A 200 -13.39 11.00 -35.82
N GLU A 201 -13.96 10.75 -37.00
CA GLU A 201 -13.32 11.04 -38.30
C GLU A 201 -13.05 12.54 -38.51
N ASN A 202 -13.74 13.43 -37.78
CA ASN A 202 -13.52 14.88 -37.86
C ASN A 202 -12.26 15.33 -37.12
N GLU A 203 -11.81 14.56 -36.12
CA GLU A 203 -10.61 14.86 -35.35
C GLU A 203 -9.36 14.24 -35.99
N LEU A 204 -9.42 12.96 -36.39
CA LEU A 204 -8.31 12.22 -36.99
C LEU A 204 -8.84 11.14 -37.93
N THR A 205 -8.29 11.01 -39.14
CA THR A 205 -8.69 9.92 -40.06
C THR A 205 -8.27 8.54 -39.55
N PHE A 206 -9.12 7.52 -39.76
CA PHE A 206 -8.84 6.15 -39.30
C PHE A 206 -7.55 5.57 -39.88
N GLN A 207 -7.26 5.82 -41.16
CA GLN A 207 -6.02 5.35 -41.81
C GLN A 207 -4.77 5.94 -41.14
N THR A 208 -4.81 7.22 -40.75
CA THR A 208 -3.67 7.86 -40.06
C THR A 208 -3.47 7.24 -38.68
N PHE A 209 -4.56 6.91 -37.98
CA PHE A 209 -4.48 6.19 -36.72
C PHE A 209 -3.82 4.82 -36.89
N GLN A 210 -4.23 4.00 -37.87
CA GLN A 210 -3.63 2.68 -38.13
C GLN A 210 -2.13 2.76 -38.40
N ASN A 211 -1.71 3.68 -39.27
CA ASN A 211 -0.30 3.88 -39.60
C ASN A 211 0.54 4.23 -38.35
N ARG A 212 -0.01 5.00 -37.41
CA ARG A 212 0.67 5.34 -36.15
C ARG A 212 0.84 4.12 -35.25
N VAL A 213 -0.17 3.25 -35.18
CA VAL A 213 -0.10 2.00 -34.41
C VAL A 213 0.99 1.09 -34.97
N GLU A 214 1.00 0.87 -36.29
CA GLU A 214 2.02 0.04 -36.96
C GLU A 214 3.43 0.59 -36.75
N GLN A 215 3.59 1.91 -36.85
CA GLN A 215 4.87 2.57 -36.58
C GLN A 215 5.34 2.29 -35.14
N SER A 216 4.46 2.43 -34.14
CA SER A 216 4.83 2.14 -32.74
C SER A 216 5.19 0.68 -32.50
N VAL A 217 4.47 -0.27 -33.10
CA VAL A 217 4.81 -1.71 -33.02
C VAL A 217 6.21 -1.97 -33.59
N SER A 218 6.53 -1.37 -34.75
CA SER A 218 7.85 -1.50 -35.37
C SER A 218 8.96 -0.84 -34.55
N GLU A 219 8.73 0.34 -33.98
CA GLU A 219 9.72 1.06 -33.16
C GLU A 219 10.09 0.28 -31.90
N TRP A 220 9.14 -0.46 -31.33
CA TRP A 220 9.34 -1.26 -30.13
C TRP A 220 9.89 -2.67 -30.39
N ASP A 221 10.07 -3.07 -31.65
CA ASP A 221 10.56 -4.41 -32.04
C ASP A 221 9.68 -5.51 -31.42
N ILE A 222 8.36 -5.41 -31.70
CA ILE A 222 7.34 -6.34 -31.22
C ILE A 222 6.89 -7.24 -32.36
N ASP A 223 6.96 -8.56 -32.14
CA ASP A 223 6.51 -9.56 -33.08
C ASP A 223 5.04 -9.89 -32.83
N LEU A 224 4.16 -9.45 -33.74
CA LEU A 224 2.73 -9.74 -33.72
C LEU A 224 2.38 -10.83 -34.75
N LEU A 225 1.46 -11.73 -34.39
CA LEU A 225 0.84 -12.64 -35.33
C LEU A 225 -0.12 -11.90 -36.27
N GLU A 226 -0.93 -11.00 -35.71
CA GLU A 226 -1.92 -10.21 -36.44
C GLU A 226 -2.41 -9.02 -35.60
N THR A 227 -3.02 -8.01 -36.24
CA THR A 227 -3.69 -6.89 -35.56
C THR A 227 -5.16 -6.77 -36.00
N PHE A 228 -6.09 -6.66 -35.06
CA PHE A 228 -7.52 -6.52 -35.34
C PHE A 228 -8.12 -5.26 -34.72
N TYR A 229 -8.94 -4.55 -35.49
CA TYR A 229 -9.71 -3.39 -35.07
C TYR A 229 -11.18 -3.79 -34.91
N ILE A 230 -11.72 -3.80 -33.69
CA ILE A 230 -13.03 -4.38 -33.40
C ILE A 230 -13.92 -3.44 -32.57
N THR A 231 -15.23 -3.65 -32.67
CA THR A 231 -16.22 -3.05 -31.76
C THR A 231 -17.44 -3.95 -31.62
N LYS A 232 -18.20 -3.81 -30.52
CA LYS A 232 -19.50 -4.46 -30.34
C LYS A 232 -20.61 -3.84 -31.19
N PHE A 233 -20.43 -2.58 -31.62
CA PHE A 233 -21.42 -1.84 -32.41
C PHE A 233 -21.23 -2.03 -33.92
N GLU A 234 -22.18 -1.54 -34.72
CA GLU A 234 -22.00 -1.45 -36.16
C GLU A 234 -20.97 -0.36 -36.49
N HIS A 235 -19.92 -0.72 -37.21
CA HIS A 235 -18.89 0.21 -37.65
C HIS A 235 -18.25 -0.29 -38.96
N PRO A 236 -17.99 0.57 -39.97
CA PRO A 236 -17.47 0.14 -41.27
C PRO A 236 -16.11 -0.57 -41.21
N GLN A 237 -15.28 -0.18 -40.23
CA GLN A 237 -13.93 -0.74 -40.03
C GLN A 237 -13.92 -1.92 -39.02
N ASN A 238 -15.08 -2.45 -38.63
CA ASN A 238 -15.15 -3.52 -37.64
C ASN A 238 -14.65 -4.85 -38.21
N GLN A 239 -13.58 -5.40 -37.66
CA GLN A 239 -12.93 -6.64 -38.12
C GLN A 239 -13.25 -7.85 -37.22
N PHE A 240 -14.34 -7.80 -36.45
CA PHE A 240 -14.70 -8.88 -35.53
C PHE A 240 -14.83 -10.24 -36.22
N ASP A 241 -15.42 -10.30 -37.42
CA ASP A 241 -15.56 -11.55 -38.16
C ASP A 241 -14.21 -12.11 -38.63
N ALA A 242 -13.25 -11.24 -38.95
CA ALA A 242 -11.89 -11.65 -39.29
C ALA A 242 -11.14 -12.21 -38.08
N LEU A 243 -11.27 -11.57 -36.90
CA LEU A 243 -10.76 -12.09 -35.63
C LEU A 243 -11.34 -13.47 -35.31
N ARG A 244 -12.65 -13.64 -35.48
CA ARG A 244 -13.33 -14.92 -35.26
C ARG A 244 -12.82 -16.00 -36.21
N ALA A 245 -12.68 -15.69 -37.50
CA ALA A 245 -12.15 -16.63 -38.49
C ALA A 245 -10.72 -17.07 -38.16
N PHE A 246 -9.86 -16.12 -37.76
CA PHE A 246 -8.49 -16.39 -37.32
C PHE A 246 -8.45 -17.36 -36.13
N ILE A 247 -9.23 -17.10 -35.07
CA ILE A 247 -9.31 -17.97 -33.89
C ILE A 247 -9.75 -19.39 -34.27
N MET A 248 -10.75 -19.52 -35.14
CA MET A 248 -11.24 -20.83 -35.63
C MET A 248 -10.17 -21.57 -36.44
N GLU A 249 -9.39 -20.86 -37.27
CA GLU A 249 -8.29 -21.45 -38.04
C GLU A 249 -7.17 -22.00 -37.12
N GLN A 250 -6.83 -21.25 -36.06
CA GLN A 250 -5.86 -21.69 -35.06
C GLN A 250 -6.35 -22.91 -34.28
N ASP A 251 -7.65 -23.00 -33.97
CA ASP A 251 -8.24 -24.20 -33.33
C ASP A 251 -8.22 -25.43 -34.25
N GLN A 252 -8.30 -25.25 -35.57
CA GLN A 252 -8.14 -26.36 -36.53
C GLN A 252 -6.68 -26.85 -36.61
N HIS A 253 -5.72 -25.97 -36.33
CA HIS A 253 -4.28 -26.22 -36.44
C HIS A 253 -3.56 -26.07 -35.09
N ARG A 254 -4.07 -26.75 -34.05
CA ARG A 254 -3.52 -26.64 -32.69
C ARG A 254 -2.03 -26.98 -32.62
N GLU A 255 -1.28 -26.17 -31.87
CA GLU A 255 0.08 -26.46 -31.42
C GLU A 255 0.12 -27.84 -30.74
N ALA A 256 1.07 -28.69 -31.11
CA ALA A 256 1.20 -29.99 -30.46
C ALA A 256 1.71 -29.82 -29.02
N VAL A 257 1.15 -30.62 -28.09
CA VAL A 257 1.50 -30.55 -26.65
C VAL A 257 2.99 -30.72 -26.39
N LYS A 258 3.69 -31.53 -27.19
CA LYS A 258 5.15 -31.70 -27.10
C LYS A 258 5.92 -30.40 -27.36
N ASP A 259 5.44 -29.55 -28.27
CA ASP A 259 6.10 -28.32 -28.67
C ASP A 259 5.86 -27.24 -27.60
N TYR A 260 4.63 -27.16 -27.07
CA TYR A 260 4.30 -26.38 -25.87
C TYR A 260 5.19 -26.76 -24.67
N VAL A 261 5.33 -28.05 -24.37
CA VAL A 261 6.13 -28.53 -23.24
C VAL A 261 7.63 -28.29 -23.47
N ALA A 262 8.11 -28.37 -24.71
CA ALA A 262 9.49 -28.05 -25.04
C ALA A 262 9.83 -26.57 -24.74
N ARG A 263 8.99 -25.63 -25.18
CA ARG A 263 9.19 -24.19 -24.88
C ARG A 263 9.03 -23.90 -23.38
N MET A 264 8.05 -24.52 -22.71
CA MET A 264 7.86 -24.33 -21.27
C MET A 264 8.97 -24.96 -20.42
N LYS A 265 9.56 -26.08 -20.85
CA LYS A 265 10.74 -26.65 -20.19
C LYS A 265 11.90 -25.66 -20.20
N GLN A 266 12.17 -25.03 -21.35
CA GLN A 266 13.23 -24.02 -21.46
C GLN A 266 12.94 -22.81 -20.56
N PHE A 267 11.70 -22.33 -20.55
CA PHE A 267 11.25 -21.27 -19.66
C PHE A 267 11.43 -21.64 -18.18
N ILE A 268 10.97 -22.83 -17.75
CA ILE A 268 11.10 -23.31 -16.37
C ILE A 268 12.56 -23.41 -15.95
N HIS A 269 13.41 -23.95 -16.81
CA HIS A 269 14.85 -24.01 -16.55
C HIS A 269 15.45 -22.63 -16.37
N GLN A 270 15.21 -21.72 -17.31
CA GLN A 270 15.82 -20.40 -17.27
C GLN A 270 15.31 -19.58 -16.07
N HIS A 271 14.00 -19.63 -15.81
CA HIS A 271 13.38 -18.93 -14.71
C HIS A 271 13.87 -19.45 -13.35
N GLN A 272 13.92 -20.78 -13.17
CA GLN A 272 14.39 -21.37 -11.93
C GLN A 272 15.89 -21.18 -11.72
N LEU A 273 16.70 -21.24 -12.78
CA LEU A 273 18.14 -20.95 -12.67
C LEU A 273 18.40 -19.49 -12.28
N ASN A 274 17.62 -18.55 -12.82
CA ASN A 274 17.68 -17.15 -12.43
C ASN A 274 17.25 -16.96 -10.97
N TYR A 275 16.19 -17.64 -10.51
CA TYR A 275 15.73 -17.60 -9.12
C TYR A 275 16.76 -18.18 -8.14
N LEU A 276 17.29 -19.37 -8.41
CA LEU A 276 18.31 -19.98 -7.56
C LEU A 276 19.58 -19.14 -7.51
N GLN A 277 19.96 -18.56 -8.65
CA GLN A 277 21.07 -17.62 -8.69
C GLN A 277 20.74 -16.39 -7.84
N HIS A 278 19.50 -15.88 -7.86
CA HIS A 278 19.03 -14.78 -7.00
C HIS A 278 19.13 -15.10 -5.52
N GLU A 279 18.63 -16.23 -5.06
CA GLU A 279 18.67 -16.59 -3.63
C GLU A 279 20.11 -16.85 -3.13
N MET A 280 20.93 -17.51 -3.96
CA MET A 280 22.36 -17.68 -3.68
C MET A 280 23.07 -16.32 -3.63
N ASP A 281 22.73 -15.48 -4.60
CA ASP A 281 22.98 -14.06 -4.66
C ASP A 281 22.01 -13.29 -3.70
N GLU A 282 21.72 -13.74 -2.51
CA GLU A 282 21.25 -12.87 -1.39
C GLU A 282 21.98 -13.26 -0.12
N ILE A 283 22.18 -14.57 0.03
CA ILE A 283 22.89 -15.17 1.12
C ILE A 283 24.35 -14.72 1.19
N LEU A 284 25.08 -14.72 0.08
CA LEU A 284 26.48 -14.22 0.08
C LEU A 284 26.62 -12.72 0.44
N GLU A 285 25.61 -11.88 0.17
CA GLU A 285 25.59 -10.44 0.51
C GLU A 285 25.30 -10.24 1.98
N ARG A 286 24.31 -10.98 2.49
CA ARG A 286 24.04 -11.05 3.94
C ARG A 286 25.29 -11.47 4.70
N LEU A 287 26.04 -12.43 4.17
CA LEU A 287 27.29 -12.92 4.77
C LEU A 287 28.50 -12.05 4.41
N ASN A 288 28.35 -11.05 3.53
CA ASN A 288 29.40 -10.17 3.02
C ASN A 288 30.63 -10.91 2.45
N ILE A 289 30.41 -11.96 1.66
CA ILE A 289 31.46 -12.82 1.09
C ILE A 289 31.29 -12.90 -0.43
N GLU A 290 32.37 -12.81 -1.19
CA GLU A 290 32.32 -13.10 -2.62
C GLU A 290 32.14 -14.61 -2.87
N ALA A 291 31.42 -15.01 -3.93
CA ALA A 291 31.16 -16.44 -4.21
C ALA A 291 32.42 -17.32 -4.26
N THR A 292 33.57 -16.74 -4.64
CA THR A 292 34.89 -17.41 -4.68
C THR A 292 35.53 -17.61 -3.31
N GLN A 293 35.07 -16.89 -2.29
CA GLN A 293 35.60 -16.89 -0.92
C GLN A 293 34.68 -17.64 0.06
N PHE A 294 33.47 -18.03 -0.36
CA PHE A 294 32.48 -18.71 0.46
C PHE A 294 33.04 -19.96 1.17
N ASP A 295 33.74 -20.82 0.44
CA ASP A 295 34.27 -22.07 1.00
C ASP A 295 35.31 -21.81 2.13
N GLN A 296 36.00 -20.67 2.11
CA GLN A 296 36.97 -20.26 3.12
C GLN A 296 36.31 -19.57 4.32
N ALA A 297 35.33 -18.69 4.07
CA ALA A 297 34.61 -17.97 5.12
C ALA A 297 33.65 -18.88 5.91
N TYR A 298 33.06 -19.88 5.26
CA TYR A 298 32.28 -20.93 5.94
C TYR A 298 33.14 -21.70 6.96
N GLN A 299 34.41 -21.95 6.63
CA GLN A 299 35.36 -22.57 7.57
C GLN A 299 35.71 -21.66 8.75
N SER A 300 35.83 -20.35 8.54
CA SER A 300 36.12 -19.38 9.61
C SER A 300 34.92 -19.11 10.53
N HIS A 301 33.71 -19.04 9.99
CA HIS A 301 32.47 -18.90 10.78
C HIS A 301 32.26 -20.08 11.74
N GLN A 302 32.45 -21.31 11.24
CA GLN A 302 32.42 -22.52 12.07
C GLN A 302 33.40 -22.48 13.26
N GLN A 303 34.47 -21.67 13.15
CA GLN A 303 35.52 -21.55 14.15
C GLN A 303 35.22 -20.46 15.21
N ASN A 304 34.44 -19.43 14.86
CA ASN A 304 34.09 -18.30 15.74
C ASN A 304 32.82 -18.56 16.57
N GLU A 305 31.80 -19.24 16.04
CA GLU A 305 30.60 -19.63 16.82
C GLU A 305 30.98 -20.48 18.04
N MET A 306 31.98 -21.35 17.90
CA MET A 306 32.47 -22.20 18.99
C MET A 306 33.11 -21.41 20.14
N ILE A 307 33.63 -20.20 19.92
CA ILE A 307 34.38 -19.44 20.95
C ILE A 307 33.44 -18.58 21.83
N SER A 308 32.32 -18.11 21.27
CA SER A 308 31.38 -17.19 21.93
C SER A 308 30.41 -17.90 22.89
N GLU A 309 29.90 -19.09 22.52
CA GLU A 309 29.03 -19.89 23.40
C GLU A 309 29.80 -20.49 24.59
N GLU A 310 31.08 -20.80 24.39
CA GLU A 310 31.97 -21.32 25.44
C GLU A 310 32.21 -20.28 26.55
N ALA A 311 32.35 -18.98 26.25
CA ALA A 311 32.69 -17.96 27.25
C ALA A 311 31.53 -17.59 28.20
N GLN A 312 30.27 -17.53 27.72
CA GLN A 312 29.11 -17.19 28.55
C GLN A 312 28.73 -18.31 29.53
N LEU A 313 28.88 -19.57 29.11
CA LEU A 313 28.58 -20.75 29.92
C LEU A 313 29.51 -20.88 31.14
N LEU A 314 30.75 -20.41 31.03
CA LEU A 314 31.82 -20.64 32.01
C LEU A 314 31.80 -19.68 33.21
N ASN A 315 31.06 -18.57 33.13
CA ASN A 315 30.97 -17.58 34.20
C ASN A 315 29.80 -17.80 35.18
N ASP A 316 28.92 -18.77 34.91
CA ASP A 316 27.86 -19.21 35.85
C ASP A 316 28.11 -20.67 36.28
N ALA A 317 28.60 -20.83 37.51
CA ALA A 317 28.93 -22.14 38.09
C ALA A 317 27.74 -23.12 38.14
N VAL A 318 26.50 -22.61 38.27
CA VAL A 318 25.29 -23.45 38.33
C VAL A 318 24.90 -23.89 36.92
N ALA A 319 24.94 -22.97 35.95
CA ALA A 319 24.69 -23.28 34.55
C ALA A 319 25.74 -24.25 33.99
N LEU A 320 27.03 -24.06 34.31
CA LEU A 320 28.11 -24.94 33.92
C LEU A 320 27.94 -26.35 34.50
N LYS A 321 27.55 -26.46 35.79
CA LYS A 321 27.27 -27.77 36.42
C LYS A 321 26.12 -28.50 35.73
N HIS A 322 25.06 -27.77 35.38
CA HIS A 322 23.93 -28.33 34.63
C HIS A 322 24.36 -28.77 33.22
N TYR A 323 25.13 -27.95 32.52
CA TYR A 323 25.67 -28.26 31.21
C TYR A 323 26.53 -29.52 31.21
N LEU A 324 27.52 -29.63 32.10
CA LEU A 324 28.40 -30.81 32.19
C LEU A 324 27.58 -32.09 32.42
N LYS A 325 26.60 -32.01 33.32
CA LYS A 325 25.73 -33.14 33.65
C LYS A 325 24.81 -33.54 32.49
N ASP A 326 24.15 -32.58 31.86
CA ASP A 326 23.20 -32.83 30.77
C ASP A 326 23.92 -33.28 29.49
N LYS A 327 25.11 -32.73 29.22
CA LYS A 327 25.94 -33.11 28.10
C LYS A 327 26.51 -34.53 28.26
N ARG A 328 27.07 -34.87 29.43
CA ARG A 328 27.50 -36.25 29.73
C ARG A 328 26.33 -37.23 29.58
N ARG A 329 25.15 -36.85 30.07
CA ARG A 329 23.93 -37.66 29.94
C ARG A 329 23.52 -37.84 28.47
N SER A 330 23.57 -36.79 27.67
CA SER A 330 23.27 -36.82 26.24
C SER A 330 24.23 -37.74 25.47
N ILE A 331 25.54 -37.66 25.74
CA ILE A 331 26.54 -38.54 25.12
C ILE A 331 26.23 -40.01 25.45
N ILE A 332 25.92 -40.32 26.72
CA ILE A 332 25.58 -41.70 27.12
C ILE A 332 24.27 -42.16 26.47
N ASP A 333 23.26 -41.31 26.42
CA ASP A 333 21.94 -41.65 25.87
C ASP A 333 21.98 -41.85 24.34
N ASN A 334 22.90 -41.17 23.65
CA ASN A 334 23.11 -41.29 22.21
C ASN A 334 24.20 -42.31 21.83
N ALA A 335 24.92 -42.90 22.80
CA ALA A 335 25.99 -43.85 22.53
C ALA A 335 25.45 -45.19 21.99
N TYR A 336 25.85 -45.54 20.77
CA TYR A 336 25.42 -46.77 20.12
C TYR A 336 26.22 -48.00 20.60
N ILE A 337 26.05 -48.37 21.86
CA ILE A 337 26.73 -49.52 22.50
C ILE A 337 26.02 -50.84 22.19
N MET A 338 24.69 -50.87 22.27
CA MET A 338 23.88 -52.09 22.14
C MET A 338 23.60 -52.45 20.68
N THR A 339 24.67 -52.59 19.89
CA THR A 339 24.64 -53.04 18.50
C THR A 339 24.18 -54.49 18.39
N HIS A 340 23.83 -54.92 17.17
CA HIS A 340 23.49 -56.32 16.91
C HIS A 340 24.57 -57.28 17.44
N ASP A 341 25.84 -57.02 17.11
CA ASP A 341 26.96 -57.87 17.54
C ASP A 341 27.17 -57.85 19.06
N MET A 342 26.91 -56.71 19.72
CA MET A 342 26.96 -56.63 21.17
C MET A 342 25.85 -57.47 21.82
N ARG A 343 24.63 -57.42 21.27
CA ARG A 343 23.51 -58.23 21.76
C ARG A 343 23.76 -59.72 21.55
N GLU A 344 24.39 -60.10 20.45
CA GLU A 344 24.81 -61.49 20.22
C GLU A 344 25.96 -61.92 21.14
N THR A 345 26.90 -61.02 21.45
CA THR A 345 27.94 -61.28 22.46
C THR A 345 27.34 -61.47 23.86
N ILE A 346 26.36 -60.61 24.22
CA ILE A 346 25.59 -60.73 25.47
C ILE A 346 24.85 -62.07 25.50
N ARG A 347 24.15 -62.43 24.42
CA ARG A 347 23.46 -63.72 24.30
C ARG A 347 24.43 -64.89 24.51
N TYR A 348 25.57 -64.87 23.83
CA TYR A 348 26.59 -65.90 23.92
C TYR A 348 27.13 -66.11 25.35
N CYS A 349 27.28 -65.01 26.09
CA CYS A 349 27.62 -65.04 27.51
C CYS A 349 26.47 -65.61 28.36
N LEU A 350 25.26 -65.10 28.20
CA LEU A 350 24.07 -65.50 28.97
C LEU A 350 23.71 -66.98 28.76
N GLU A 351 23.88 -67.52 27.55
CA GLU A 351 23.64 -68.94 27.26
C GLU A 351 24.51 -69.85 28.12
N SER A 352 25.75 -69.45 28.38
CA SER A 352 26.65 -70.20 29.28
C SER A 352 26.21 -70.20 30.73
N MET A 353 25.40 -69.21 31.14
CA MET A 353 24.90 -69.04 32.51
C MET A 353 23.59 -69.78 32.77
N THR A 354 23.02 -70.45 31.76
CA THR A 354 21.81 -71.28 31.91
C THR A 354 22.07 -72.53 32.76
N LYS A 355 21.01 -73.07 33.40
CA LYS A 355 21.13 -74.21 34.33
C LYS A 355 21.64 -75.50 33.66
N ASP A 356 21.32 -75.70 32.38
CA ASP A 356 21.63 -76.94 31.65
C ASP A 356 22.93 -76.87 30.83
N PHE A 357 23.64 -75.73 30.85
CA PHE A 357 24.89 -75.56 30.13
C PHE A 357 26.01 -76.47 30.68
N LYS A 358 26.68 -77.22 29.79
CA LYS A 358 27.82 -78.09 30.10
C LYS A 358 28.87 -78.00 29.00
N ALA A 359 30.12 -77.66 29.34
CA ALA A 359 31.23 -77.61 28.37
C ALA A 359 31.59 -79.02 27.83
N ALA A 360 31.94 -79.11 26.54
CA ALA A 360 32.23 -80.38 25.86
C ALA A 360 33.59 -80.98 26.28
N GLY A 361 33.61 -82.28 26.62
CA GLY A 361 34.83 -83.05 26.96
C GLY A 361 34.60 -84.21 27.93
N LEU A 362 35.50 -85.20 27.93
CA LEU A 362 35.33 -86.48 28.64
C LEU A 362 35.80 -86.48 30.13
N PHE A 363 36.53 -85.45 30.61
CA PHE A 363 37.00 -85.34 32.02
C PHE A 363 36.97 -83.90 32.56
N ASN A 364 36.75 -83.72 33.88
CA ASN A 364 36.65 -82.44 34.62
C ASN A 364 35.54 -81.45 34.19
N LYS A 365 34.33 -81.97 33.92
CA LYS A 365 33.19 -81.19 33.38
C LYS A 365 32.77 -79.96 34.20
N LYS A 366 32.72 -80.04 35.54
CA LYS A 366 32.32 -78.89 36.38
C LYS A 366 33.32 -77.73 36.30
N LYS A 367 34.61 -78.04 36.46
CA LYS A 367 35.69 -77.05 36.39
C LYS A 367 35.75 -76.40 35.00
N LYS A 368 35.68 -77.21 33.94
CA LYS A 368 35.67 -76.70 32.56
C LYS A 368 34.44 -75.84 32.23
N THR A 369 33.29 -76.12 32.84
CA THR A 369 32.08 -75.31 32.63
C THR A 369 32.21 -73.94 33.28
N GLU A 370 32.84 -73.85 34.46
CA GLU A 370 33.08 -72.58 35.13
C GLU A 370 34.18 -71.76 34.46
N GLU A 371 35.26 -72.41 33.99
CA GLU A 371 36.30 -71.79 33.19
C GLU A 371 35.73 -71.20 31.89
N GLU A 372 34.83 -71.93 31.21
CA GLU A 372 34.15 -71.45 29.99
C GLU A 372 33.23 -70.25 30.28
N ARG A 373 32.46 -70.27 31.37
CA ARG A 373 31.61 -69.13 31.79
C ARG A 373 32.44 -67.88 32.05
N GLN A 374 33.53 -68.02 32.79
CA GLN A 374 34.42 -66.90 33.09
C GLN A 374 35.07 -66.36 31.81
N THR A 375 35.43 -67.24 30.88
CA THR A 375 36.01 -66.84 29.60
C THR A 375 35.03 -65.99 28.79
N ARG A 376 33.78 -66.43 28.64
CA ARG A 376 32.77 -65.66 27.90
C ARG A 376 32.36 -64.37 28.59
N LEU A 377 32.34 -64.34 29.92
CA LEU A 377 32.11 -63.10 30.68
C LEU A 377 33.25 -62.11 30.44
N ASN A 378 34.50 -62.57 30.44
CA ASN A 378 35.65 -61.71 30.15
C ASN A 378 35.60 -61.17 28.72
N GLU A 379 35.24 -62.00 27.74
CA GLU A 379 35.07 -61.56 26.34
C GLU A 379 33.99 -60.47 26.22
N LEU A 380 32.84 -60.67 26.89
CA LEU A 380 31.79 -59.65 26.93
C LEU A 380 32.29 -58.35 27.58
N MET A 381 32.98 -58.44 28.72
CA MET A 381 33.48 -57.26 29.43
C MET A 381 34.54 -56.51 28.63
N ILE A 382 35.43 -57.19 27.90
CA ILE A 382 36.41 -56.55 27.02
C ILE A 382 35.71 -55.84 25.87
N ALA A 383 34.75 -56.50 25.21
CA ALA A 383 33.99 -55.91 24.12
C ALA A 383 33.18 -54.69 24.60
N LEU A 384 32.56 -54.79 25.78
CA LEU A 384 31.75 -53.73 26.38
C LEU A 384 32.61 -52.54 26.82
N GLN A 385 33.75 -52.79 27.48
CA GLN A 385 34.71 -51.76 27.85
C GLN A 385 35.22 -51.02 26.61
N SER A 386 35.62 -51.75 25.57
CA SER A 386 36.06 -51.14 24.31
C SER A 386 34.99 -50.24 23.71
N LYS A 387 33.71 -50.66 23.72
CA LYS A 387 32.61 -49.82 23.23
C LYS A 387 32.39 -48.59 24.11
N VAL A 388 32.45 -48.72 25.44
CA VAL A 388 32.32 -47.57 26.36
C VAL A 388 33.48 -46.59 26.16
N ASP A 389 34.70 -47.07 26.02
CA ASP A 389 35.87 -46.22 25.80
C ASP A 389 35.73 -45.41 24.50
N HIS A 390 35.32 -46.05 23.41
CA HIS A 390 35.25 -45.40 22.10
C HIS A 390 33.97 -44.59 21.87
N GLN A 391 32.84 -45.01 22.44
CA GLN A 391 31.53 -44.41 22.16
C GLN A 391 31.05 -43.47 23.28
N ILE A 392 31.67 -43.50 24.46
CA ILE A 392 31.32 -42.62 25.59
C ILE A 392 32.54 -41.82 26.05
N ILE A 393 33.61 -42.49 26.49
CA ILE A 393 34.72 -41.81 27.17
C ILE A 393 35.50 -40.89 26.22
N LYS A 394 35.83 -41.36 25.01
CA LYS A 394 36.56 -40.57 24.02
C LYS A 394 35.74 -39.35 23.54
N PRO A 395 34.45 -39.47 23.18
CA PRO A 395 33.60 -38.31 22.91
C PRO A 395 33.53 -37.32 24.09
N MET A 396 33.47 -37.80 25.35
CA MET A 396 33.48 -36.91 26.52
C MET A 396 34.81 -36.17 26.68
N GLN A 397 35.95 -36.79 26.35
CA GLN A 397 37.25 -36.13 26.40
C GLN A 397 37.38 -35.04 25.32
N GLU A 398 36.92 -35.35 24.11
CA GLU A 398 36.93 -34.41 22.97
C GLU A 398 36.04 -33.21 23.24
N ASP A 399 34.82 -33.45 23.71
CA ASP A 399 33.80 -32.42 23.96
C ASP A 399 34.14 -31.51 25.16
N LEU A 400 34.89 -31.99 26.16
CA LEU A 400 35.30 -31.18 27.33
C LEU A 400 36.69 -30.53 27.19
N SER A 401 37.38 -30.77 26.07
CA SER A 401 38.74 -30.28 25.85
C SER A 401 38.84 -28.74 25.82
N PHE A 402 37.77 -28.04 25.43
CA PHE A 402 37.74 -26.58 25.37
C PHE A 402 37.92 -25.92 26.75
N LEU A 403 37.47 -26.57 27.83
CA LEU A 403 37.61 -26.08 29.21
C LEU A 403 39.07 -25.85 29.60
N THR A 404 40.00 -26.59 28.99
CA THR A 404 41.44 -26.46 29.27
C THR A 404 42.01 -25.11 28.83
N ARG A 405 41.30 -24.36 27.97
CA ARG A 405 41.65 -23.00 27.55
C ARG A 405 41.36 -21.95 28.63
N PHE A 406 40.52 -22.30 29.61
CA PHE A 406 40.00 -21.40 30.65
C PHE A 406 40.39 -21.84 32.07
N ILE A 407 41.15 -22.92 32.20
CA ILE A 407 41.65 -23.50 33.45
C ILE A 407 43.18 -23.39 33.44
N ASN A 408 43.73 -22.61 34.37
CA ASN A 408 45.17 -22.41 34.52
C ASN A 408 45.88 -23.50 35.36
N ASP A 409 45.19 -24.61 35.67
CA ASP A 409 45.73 -25.77 36.39
C ASP A 409 46.12 -26.91 35.41
N THR A 410 47.42 -27.11 35.26
CA THR A 410 48.01 -28.12 34.37
C THR A 410 47.64 -29.56 34.76
N ASP A 411 47.47 -29.88 36.06
CA ASP A 411 47.12 -31.24 36.52
C ASP A 411 45.64 -31.54 36.23
N LEU A 412 44.76 -30.56 36.49
CA LEU A 412 43.34 -30.65 36.17
C LEU A 412 43.11 -30.82 34.66
N ASN A 413 43.83 -30.05 33.84
CA ASN A 413 43.78 -30.18 32.37
C ASN A 413 44.18 -31.59 31.91
N GLN A 414 45.20 -32.20 32.52
CA GLN A 414 45.55 -33.60 32.20
C GLN A 414 44.47 -34.59 32.62
N ARG A 415 43.79 -34.36 33.75
CA ARG A 415 42.68 -35.21 34.23
C ARG A 415 41.44 -35.09 33.35
N ILE A 416 41.16 -33.92 32.80
CA ILE A 416 40.09 -33.69 31.81
C ILE A 416 40.38 -34.45 30.51
N LEU A 417 41.59 -34.30 29.97
CA LEU A 417 41.97 -34.86 28.67
C LEU A 417 42.23 -36.37 28.69
N ASN A 418 42.59 -36.95 29.85
CA ASN A 418 42.96 -38.36 29.99
C ASN A 418 42.08 -39.14 30.97
N GLN A 419 40.75 -38.95 30.89
CA GLN A 419 39.78 -39.71 31.70
C GLN A 419 39.92 -41.23 31.46
N LYS A 420 40.11 -42.03 32.52
CA LYS A 420 40.16 -43.50 32.44
C LYS A 420 39.15 -44.11 33.41
N LEU A 421 38.24 -44.93 32.88
CA LEU A 421 37.22 -45.64 33.64
C LEU A 421 37.25 -47.12 33.31
N THR A 422 37.19 -47.97 34.33
CA THR A 422 37.18 -49.44 34.18
C THR A 422 35.85 -49.98 34.68
N LEU A 423 35.07 -50.62 33.80
CA LEU A 423 33.78 -51.20 34.14
C LEU A 423 33.95 -52.42 35.06
N PRO A 424 33.30 -52.44 36.22
CA PRO A 424 33.32 -53.61 37.07
C PRO A 424 32.44 -54.73 36.49
N THR A 425 32.86 -55.98 36.70
CA THR A 425 32.11 -57.16 36.23
C THR A 425 30.72 -57.31 36.87
N SER A 426 30.50 -56.64 38.01
CA SER A 426 29.22 -56.56 38.71
C SER A 426 28.10 -55.97 37.85
N ILE A 427 28.43 -55.09 36.89
CA ILE A 427 27.44 -54.53 35.94
C ILE A 427 26.70 -55.63 35.17
N ILE A 428 27.34 -56.78 34.94
CA ILE A 428 26.73 -57.91 34.26
C ILE A 428 26.23 -58.95 35.25
N THR A 429 27.04 -59.33 36.24
CA THR A 429 26.70 -60.44 37.14
C THR A 429 25.51 -60.15 38.04
N ASP A 430 25.35 -58.90 38.48
CA ASP A 430 24.29 -58.54 39.43
C ASP A 430 22.92 -58.43 38.76
N LEU A 431 22.91 -58.17 37.45
CA LEU A 431 21.68 -58.09 36.65
C LEU A 431 21.16 -59.47 36.21
N TYR A 432 22.00 -60.51 36.26
CA TYR A 432 21.62 -61.81 35.70
C TYR A 432 20.60 -62.53 36.58
N GLN A 433 19.46 -62.86 35.98
CA GLN A 433 18.46 -63.74 36.58
C GLN A 433 18.50 -65.11 35.91
N THR A 434 18.41 -66.19 36.69
CA THR A 434 18.57 -67.55 36.15
C THR A 434 17.45 -67.92 35.19
N GLN A 435 17.79 -68.20 33.93
CA GLN A 435 16.84 -68.60 32.88
C GLN A 435 17.00 -70.07 32.47
N ILE A 436 15.90 -70.68 31.99
CA ILE A 436 15.91 -72.03 31.38
C ILE A 436 16.46 -71.95 29.94
N GLN A 437 16.05 -70.92 29.18
CA GLN A 437 16.54 -70.65 27.83
C GLN A 437 16.67 -69.13 27.62
N ILE A 438 17.69 -68.70 26.89
CA ILE A 438 17.90 -67.28 26.56
C ILE A 438 17.08 -66.92 25.32
N THR A 439 15.99 -66.19 25.52
CA THR A 439 15.13 -65.70 24.42
C THR A 439 15.63 -64.35 23.91
N ASN A 440 15.28 -64.00 22.67
CA ASN A 440 15.59 -62.68 22.08
C ASN A 440 15.06 -61.54 22.95
N GLN A 441 13.84 -61.69 23.49
CA GLN A 441 13.22 -60.69 24.34
C GLN A 441 13.98 -60.47 25.66
N TYR A 442 14.53 -61.54 26.25
CA TYR A 442 15.35 -61.44 27.46
C TYR A 442 16.68 -60.73 27.17
N VAL A 443 17.35 -61.04 26.06
CA VAL A 443 18.59 -60.35 25.65
C VAL A 443 18.33 -58.86 25.46
N LEU A 444 17.21 -58.47 24.85
CA LEU A 444 16.83 -57.05 24.70
C LEU A 444 16.61 -56.35 26.04
N THR A 445 15.88 -56.99 26.95
CA THR A 445 15.59 -56.42 28.27
C THR A 445 16.88 -56.29 29.10
N PHE A 446 17.69 -57.33 29.14
CA PHE A 446 18.99 -57.34 29.81
C PHE A 446 19.95 -56.30 29.24
N SER A 447 20.00 -56.15 27.91
CA SER A 447 20.80 -55.11 27.25
C SER A 447 20.40 -53.70 27.70
N ASN A 448 19.11 -53.43 27.84
CA ASN A 448 18.63 -52.14 28.32
C ASN A 448 19.01 -51.89 29.79
N ASP A 449 18.97 -52.92 30.64
CA ASP A 449 19.33 -52.79 32.05
C ASP A 449 20.84 -52.64 32.25
N VAL A 450 21.67 -53.33 31.43
CA VAL A 450 23.12 -53.13 31.38
C VAL A 450 23.44 -51.68 30.99
N MET A 451 22.77 -51.11 29.99
CA MET A 451 22.96 -49.71 29.62
C MET A 451 22.63 -48.74 30.76
N LYS A 452 21.55 -49.00 31.51
CA LYS A 452 21.21 -48.19 32.69
C LYS A 452 22.27 -48.28 33.79
N ALA A 453 22.80 -49.47 34.03
CA ALA A 453 23.86 -49.69 35.03
C ALA A 453 25.16 -48.97 34.64
N ILE A 454 25.57 -49.05 33.36
CA ILE A 454 26.72 -48.30 32.81
C ILE A 454 26.51 -46.80 32.99
N LYS A 455 25.33 -46.29 32.61
CA LYS A 455 25.00 -44.86 32.75
C LYS A 455 25.13 -44.39 34.19
N HIS A 456 24.57 -45.13 35.14
CA HIS A 456 24.63 -44.78 36.55
C HIS A 456 26.08 -44.80 37.08
N TYR A 457 26.87 -45.81 36.69
CA TYR A 457 28.26 -45.94 37.10
C TYR A 457 29.12 -44.77 36.60
N ILE A 458 29.05 -44.46 35.30
CA ILE A 458 29.89 -43.42 34.68
C ILE A 458 29.58 -42.05 35.27
N LEU A 459 28.30 -41.69 35.43
CA LEU A 459 27.92 -40.38 35.98
C LEU A 459 28.41 -40.21 37.43
N LYS A 460 28.38 -41.28 38.22
CA LYS A 460 28.83 -41.24 39.62
C LYS A 460 30.34 -41.10 39.74
N GLU A 461 31.11 -41.82 38.92
CA GLU A 461 32.58 -41.78 38.99
C GLU A 461 33.17 -40.44 38.49
N LEU A 462 32.46 -39.72 37.62
CA LEU A 462 32.94 -38.46 37.03
C LEU A 462 32.48 -37.20 37.78
N GLU A 463 31.49 -37.31 38.66
CA GLU A 463 30.97 -36.19 39.45
C GLU A 463 32.07 -35.43 40.25
N PRO A 464 33.06 -36.09 40.89
CA PRO A 464 34.14 -35.38 41.58
C PRO A 464 35.05 -34.58 40.64
N LEU A 465 35.19 -35.01 39.38
CA LEU A 465 35.96 -34.27 38.38
C LEU A 465 35.20 -33.02 37.94
N ASP A 466 33.89 -33.14 37.71
CA ASP A 466 33.03 -32.01 37.32
C ASP A 466 33.02 -30.90 38.40
N ASP A 467 32.95 -31.28 39.68
CA ASP A 467 33.04 -30.31 40.78
C ASP A 467 34.40 -29.57 40.78
N THR A 468 35.50 -30.28 40.51
CA THR A 468 36.84 -29.67 40.46
C THR A 468 36.98 -28.70 39.27
N ILE A 469 36.35 -29.00 38.14
CA ILE A 469 36.33 -28.14 36.94
C ILE A 469 35.66 -26.81 37.25
N ILE A 470 34.46 -26.86 37.83
CA ILE A 470 33.65 -25.67 38.10
C ILE A 470 34.38 -24.67 39.00
N ASP A 471 35.11 -25.16 40.01
CA ASP A 471 35.82 -24.31 40.96
C ASP A 471 37.05 -23.59 40.37
N ASN A 472 37.52 -23.97 39.17
CA ASN A 472 38.80 -23.52 38.60
C ASN A 472 38.72 -22.88 37.20
N VAL A 473 37.50 -22.71 36.67
CA VAL A 473 37.25 -22.08 35.36
C VAL A 473 36.92 -20.60 35.54
N HIS A 474 37.66 -19.70 34.88
CA HIS A 474 37.32 -18.27 34.81
C HIS A 474 37.62 -17.72 33.40
N ALA A 475 36.66 -17.03 32.76
CA ALA A 475 36.82 -16.40 31.45
C ALA A 475 36.79 -14.86 31.55
N GLU A 476 37.75 -14.16 30.92
CA GLU A 476 37.78 -12.68 30.85
C GLU A 476 36.72 -12.17 29.86
N GLU A 477 35.91 -11.19 30.28
CA GLU A 477 34.61 -10.73 29.73
C GLU A 477 34.61 -10.06 28.33
N HIS A 478 35.69 -10.15 27.54
CA HIS A 478 35.86 -9.30 26.35
C HIS A 478 35.73 -9.96 24.96
N LEU A 479 35.12 -11.15 24.85
CA LEU A 479 35.03 -11.86 23.55
C LEU A 479 33.63 -12.42 23.24
N VAL A 480 32.63 -11.56 23.09
CA VAL A 480 31.32 -11.94 22.50
C VAL A 480 30.94 -10.91 21.45
N ASP A 481 30.79 -11.36 20.20
CA ASP A 481 30.15 -10.61 19.12
C ASP A 481 28.91 -11.40 18.70
N GLU A 482 27.72 -10.82 18.91
CA GLU A 482 26.43 -11.44 18.64
C GLU A 482 26.10 -11.30 17.14
N SER A 483 26.43 -12.28 16.30
CA SER A 483 25.86 -12.36 14.95
C SER A 483 25.45 -13.80 14.58
N ASN A 484 24.21 -13.95 14.12
CA ASN A 484 23.48 -15.21 13.95
C ASN A 484 23.46 -15.64 12.47
N ASP A 485 24.63 -15.96 11.92
CA ASP A 485 24.87 -16.16 10.48
C ASP A 485 24.86 -17.64 10.01
N SER A 486 24.80 -18.61 10.94
CA SER A 486 24.85 -20.07 10.65
C SER A 486 23.80 -20.57 9.65
N SER A 487 22.58 -20.03 9.75
CA SER A 487 21.46 -20.42 8.89
C SER A 487 21.67 -20.04 7.42
N ALA A 488 22.38 -18.94 7.16
CA ALA A 488 22.63 -18.43 5.82
C ALA A 488 23.63 -19.33 5.08
N TYR A 489 24.73 -19.74 5.70
CA TYR A 489 25.72 -20.62 5.06
C TYR A 489 25.13 -21.98 4.62
N THR A 490 24.30 -22.60 5.46
CA THR A 490 23.68 -23.90 5.16
C THR A 490 22.77 -23.80 3.93
N ARG A 491 21.96 -22.74 3.86
CA ARG A 491 21.03 -22.50 2.75
C ARG A 491 21.74 -22.30 1.41
N TYR A 492 22.91 -21.63 1.40
CA TYR A 492 23.67 -21.42 0.15
C TYR A 492 24.12 -22.73 -0.51
N ILE A 493 24.58 -23.70 0.28
CA ILE A 493 25.03 -25.01 -0.23
C ILE A 493 23.87 -25.80 -0.83
N GLU A 494 22.69 -25.76 -0.20
CA GLU A 494 21.48 -26.39 -0.73
C GLU A 494 21.15 -25.83 -2.12
N LEU A 495 21.02 -24.51 -2.24
CA LEU A 495 20.69 -23.85 -3.50
C LEU A 495 21.73 -24.08 -4.60
N ARG A 496 23.03 -24.12 -4.24
CA ARG A 496 24.14 -24.44 -5.16
C ARG A 496 23.99 -25.85 -5.75
N ASN A 497 23.62 -26.83 -4.93
CA ASN A 497 23.39 -28.20 -5.36
C ASN A 497 22.17 -28.32 -6.28
N LEU A 498 21.08 -27.60 -5.97
CA LEU A 498 19.90 -27.53 -6.84
C LEU A 498 20.21 -26.90 -8.21
N SER A 499 20.98 -25.80 -8.22
CA SER A 499 21.41 -25.14 -9.45
C SER A 499 22.21 -26.09 -10.34
N GLN A 500 23.10 -26.88 -9.75
CA GLN A 500 23.88 -27.89 -10.47
C GLN A 500 23.00 -29.04 -10.99
N SER A 501 22.00 -29.48 -10.22
CA SER A 501 21.03 -30.50 -10.63
C SER A 501 20.22 -30.08 -11.86
N LEU A 502 19.75 -28.82 -11.92
CA LEU A 502 19.05 -28.28 -13.09
C LEU A 502 19.95 -28.15 -14.31
N LYS A 503 21.18 -27.62 -14.16
CA LYS A 503 22.15 -27.46 -15.26
C LYS A 503 22.58 -28.79 -15.88
N THR A 504 22.63 -29.84 -15.07
CA THR A 504 23.05 -31.20 -15.51
C THR A 504 21.87 -32.10 -15.89
N GLU A 505 20.64 -31.62 -15.74
CA GLU A 505 19.41 -32.41 -15.84
C GLU A 505 19.37 -33.67 -14.96
N ASN A 506 20.12 -33.70 -13.85
CA ASN A 506 20.23 -34.88 -12.98
C ASN A 506 18.88 -35.29 -12.37
N TYR A 507 17.96 -34.33 -12.17
CA TYR A 507 16.60 -34.57 -11.70
C TYR A 507 15.76 -35.52 -12.60
N ARG A 508 16.20 -35.79 -13.83
CA ARG A 508 15.52 -36.73 -14.74
C ARG A 508 15.60 -38.19 -14.30
N HIS A 509 16.56 -38.53 -13.43
CA HIS A 509 16.81 -39.89 -12.94
C HIS A 509 15.94 -40.30 -11.75
N TYR A 510 15.08 -39.40 -11.24
CA TYR A 510 14.10 -39.76 -10.22
C TYR A 510 13.05 -40.72 -10.80
N TYR A 511 12.86 -41.85 -10.14
CA TYR A 511 11.81 -42.81 -10.47
C TYR A 511 10.51 -42.38 -9.80
N ILE A 512 9.49 -42.09 -10.61
CA ILE A 512 8.19 -41.61 -10.13
C ILE A 512 7.09 -42.49 -10.74
N HIS A 513 6.22 -43.04 -9.89
CA HIS A 513 5.05 -43.79 -10.33
C HIS A 513 3.90 -42.83 -10.71
N MET A 514 3.67 -42.62 -12.00
CA MET A 514 2.58 -41.79 -12.51
C MET A 514 1.31 -42.62 -12.74
N GLU A 515 0.61 -42.98 -11.65
CA GLU A 515 -0.77 -43.51 -11.69
C GLU A 515 -1.76 -42.64 -10.88
N ASP A 516 -1.37 -41.40 -10.60
CA ASP A 516 -2.08 -40.52 -9.69
C ASP A 516 -3.16 -39.66 -10.39
N SER A 517 -4.26 -39.38 -9.68
CA SER A 517 -5.29 -38.45 -10.11
C SER A 517 -4.72 -37.03 -10.26
N LEU A 518 -5.36 -36.18 -11.08
CA LEU A 518 -4.96 -34.77 -11.21
C LEU A 518 -4.79 -34.11 -9.84
N ASP A 519 -5.67 -34.41 -8.89
CA ASP A 519 -5.65 -33.88 -7.52
C ASP A 519 -4.35 -34.19 -6.79
N ARG A 520 -3.80 -35.38 -6.97
CA ARG A 520 -2.52 -35.80 -6.38
C ARG A 520 -1.32 -35.23 -7.13
N LEU A 521 -1.43 -34.97 -8.44
CA LEU A 521 -0.34 -34.38 -9.22
C LEU A 521 -0.09 -32.91 -8.88
N ILE A 522 -1.15 -32.19 -8.48
CA ILE A 522 -1.08 -30.76 -8.12
C ILE A 522 -1.42 -30.48 -6.65
N ASP A 523 -1.46 -31.52 -5.81
CA ASP A 523 -1.66 -31.47 -4.36
C ASP A 523 -2.97 -30.75 -3.90
N ARG A 524 -4.03 -30.77 -4.73
CA ARG A 524 -5.30 -30.05 -4.44
C ARG A 524 -6.32 -30.86 -3.64
N THR A 525 -7.16 -30.17 -2.88
CA THR A 525 -8.27 -30.75 -2.08
C THR A 525 -9.64 -30.10 -2.39
N GLU A 526 -10.67 -30.93 -2.54
CA GLU A 526 -12.06 -30.46 -2.69
C GLU A 526 -12.64 -30.05 -1.33
N ILE A 527 -13.34 -28.91 -1.29
CA ILE A 527 -14.10 -28.45 -0.13
C ILE A 527 -15.59 -28.34 -0.46
N GLN A 528 -16.45 -28.60 0.52
CA GLN A 528 -17.89 -28.36 0.38
C GLN A 528 -18.23 -26.93 0.78
N TYR A 529 -18.61 -26.11 -0.21
CA TYR A 529 -19.20 -24.80 0.02
C TYR A 529 -20.73 -24.91 -0.01
N GLN A 530 -21.40 -24.42 1.04
CA GLN A 530 -22.84 -24.22 1.04
C GLN A 530 -23.12 -22.73 1.12
N VAL A 531 -23.81 -22.21 0.10
CA VAL A 531 -24.27 -20.82 0.04
C VAL A 531 -25.10 -20.53 1.29
N LYS A 532 -24.68 -19.55 2.10
CA LYS A 532 -25.54 -19.04 3.17
C LYS A 532 -26.72 -18.35 2.52
N SER A 533 -27.91 -18.93 2.65
CA SER A 533 -29.14 -18.31 2.18
C SER A 533 -29.37 -16.99 2.90
N ASN A 534 -29.64 -15.94 2.13
CA ASN A 534 -29.91 -14.55 2.56
C ASN A 534 -31.20 -14.37 3.38
N GLU A 535 -31.59 -15.35 4.20
CA GLU A 535 -32.69 -15.22 5.16
C GLU A 535 -32.22 -14.81 6.56
N ASP A 536 -30.96 -15.06 6.93
CA ASP A 536 -30.47 -14.72 8.28
C ASP A 536 -29.86 -13.31 8.40
N ASN A 537 -29.45 -12.67 7.29
CA ASN A 537 -28.99 -11.27 7.29
C ASN A 537 -30.11 -10.24 7.10
N LYS A 538 -31.38 -10.68 7.08
CA LYS A 538 -32.56 -9.80 7.00
C LYS A 538 -33.09 -9.34 8.36
N LYS A 539 -32.40 -9.63 9.47
CA LYS A 539 -32.85 -9.21 10.82
C LYS A 539 -32.01 -8.15 11.52
N ASP A 540 -30.82 -7.79 11.02
CA ASP A 540 -29.98 -6.73 11.62
C ASP A 540 -29.83 -5.46 10.75
N VAL A 541 -30.50 -5.37 9.60
CA VAL A 541 -30.48 -4.17 8.72
C VAL A 541 -31.82 -3.42 8.73
N GLN A 542 -32.80 -3.84 9.54
CA GLN A 542 -34.14 -3.23 9.58
C GLN A 542 -34.48 -2.51 10.90
N GLN A 543 -33.47 -2.14 11.71
CA GLN A 543 -33.66 -1.32 12.93
C GLN A 543 -32.66 -0.17 13.11
N GLN A 544 -31.99 0.29 12.03
CA GLN A 544 -31.15 1.50 12.08
C GLN A 544 -31.35 2.45 10.89
N GLU A 545 -32.56 2.51 10.33
CA GLU A 545 -32.95 3.60 9.41
C GLU A 545 -33.74 4.75 10.09
N ASP A 546 -33.94 4.71 11.41
CA ASP A 546 -34.69 5.74 12.16
C ASP A 546 -33.84 6.55 13.16
N VAL A 547 -32.53 6.75 12.89
CA VAL A 547 -31.71 7.63 13.74
C VAL A 547 -30.75 8.52 12.93
N VAL A 548 -31.24 9.26 11.92
CA VAL A 548 -30.73 10.60 11.60
C VAL A 548 -31.82 11.40 10.88
N THR A 549 -32.85 11.83 11.61
CA THR A 549 -33.63 13.04 11.28
C THR A 549 -34.17 13.60 12.58
N ALA A 550 -33.25 14.02 13.46
CA ALA A 550 -33.59 15.10 14.35
C ALA A 550 -33.55 16.38 13.50
N GLU A 551 -34.64 16.65 12.78
CA GLU A 551 -34.94 18.01 12.33
C GLU A 551 -35.04 18.89 13.58
N LYS A 552 -33.91 19.44 14.03
CA LYS A 552 -33.93 20.66 14.81
C LYS A 552 -34.35 21.73 13.82
N ASN A 553 -35.60 22.17 13.89
CA ASN A 553 -36.08 23.32 13.13
C ASN A 553 -35.07 24.46 13.27
N PRO A 554 -34.39 24.88 12.19
CA PRO A 554 -33.52 26.04 12.26
C PRO A 554 -34.39 27.27 12.51
N ILE A 555 -33.90 28.16 13.37
CA ILE A 555 -34.48 29.50 13.49
C ILE A 555 -34.26 30.19 12.15
N ASN A 556 -35.33 30.58 11.48
CA ASN A 556 -35.25 31.25 10.19
C ASN A 556 -34.53 32.60 10.35
N ASP A 557 -33.75 33.06 9.36
CA ASP A 557 -33.07 34.36 9.32
C ASP A 557 -34.01 35.52 9.72
N ALA A 558 -35.30 35.42 9.38
CA ALA A 558 -36.34 36.37 9.82
C ALA A 558 -36.52 36.43 11.36
N GLN A 559 -36.47 35.30 12.05
CA GLN A 559 -36.58 35.24 13.51
C GLN A 559 -35.28 35.73 14.18
N MET A 560 -34.11 35.45 13.61
CA MET A 560 -32.84 36.02 14.09
C MET A 560 -32.83 37.54 13.97
N THR A 561 -33.34 38.08 12.86
CA THR A 561 -33.47 39.52 12.63
C THR A 561 -34.41 40.16 13.65
N GLN A 562 -35.56 39.52 13.94
CA GLN A 562 -36.49 40.01 14.98
C GLN A 562 -35.86 39.99 16.38
N ALA A 563 -35.11 38.95 16.72
CA ALA A 563 -34.40 38.87 17.99
C ALA A 563 -33.32 39.97 18.11
N LEU A 564 -32.58 40.23 17.02
CA LEU A 564 -31.58 41.30 16.95
C LEU A 564 -32.21 42.69 17.12
N ASP A 565 -33.37 42.95 16.51
CA ASP A 565 -34.11 44.21 16.65
C ASP A 565 -34.54 44.49 18.09
N ILE A 566 -34.93 43.46 18.86
CA ILE A 566 -35.28 43.61 20.28
C ILE A 566 -34.05 44.05 21.08
N VAL A 567 -32.92 43.38 20.89
CA VAL A 567 -31.67 43.68 21.61
C VAL A 567 -31.13 45.06 21.24
N LYS A 568 -31.23 45.47 19.97
CA LYS A 568 -30.75 46.76 19.45
C LYS A 568 -31.39 47.98 20.13
N ASN A 569 -32.62 47.83 20.64
CA ASN A 569 -33.36 48.89 21.33
C ASN A 569 -33.01 49.05 22.83
N ILE A 570 -32.16 48.17 23.37
CA ILE A 570 -31.73 48.20 24.77
C ILE A 570 -30.34 48.82 24.83
N PRO A 571 -30.07 49.79 25.74
CA PRO A 571 -28.78 50.48 25.83
C PRO A 571 -27.66 49.64 26.48
N LEU A 572 -27.66 48.30 26.30
CA LEU A 572 -26.69 47.33 26.83
C LEU A 572 -26.14 46.46 25.69
N PHE A 573 -24.95 45.88 25.86
CA PHE A 573 -24.34 44.93 24.91
C PHE A 573 -24.15 45.46 23.48
N LYS A 574 -23.87 46.76 23.32
CA LYS A 574 -23.79 47.41 21.99
C LYS A 574 -22.72 46.79 21.08
N SER A 575 -21.57 46.34 21.62
CA SER A 575 -20.57 45.67 20.77
C SER A 575 -21.01 44.26 20.36
N SER A 576 -21.70 43.52 21.23
CA SER A 576 -22.26 42.22 20.89
C SER A 576 -23.32 42.34 19.78
N VAL A 577 -24.19 43.36 19.84
CA VAL A 577 -25.16 43.67 18.77
C VAL A 577 -24.44 43.93 17.45
N LYS A 578 -23.42 44.80 17.47
CA LYS A 578 -22.64 45.12 16.27
C LYS A 578 -21.95 43.88 15.69
N ASN A 579 -21.41 43.01 16.53
CA ASN A 579 -20.77 41.76 16.10
C ASN A 579 -21.78 40.77 15.48
N ILE A 580 -23.01 40.72 16.00
CA ILE A 580 -24.10 39.92 15.41
C ILE A 580 -24.50 40.50 14.05
N GLU A 581 -24.59 41.84 13.92
CA GLU A 581 -24.84 42.51 12.63
C GLU A 581 -23.74 42.20 11.60
N GLU A 582 -22.47 42.30 11.98
CA GLU A 582 -21.33 41.97 11.10
C GLU A 582 -21.32 40.46 10.72
N THR A 583 -21.71 39.57 11.63
CA THR A 583 -21.87 38.14 11.36
C THR A 583 -23.02 37.86 10.39
N GLN A 584 -24.13 38.59 10.54
CA GLN A 584 -25.29 38.50 9.64
C GLN A 584 -24.94 38.96 8.23
N GLU A 585 -24.23 40.09 8.08
CA GLU A 585 -23.75 40.57 6.77
C GLU A 585 -22.83 39.55 6.09
N ARG A 586 -21.90 38.96 6.84
CA ARG A 586 -21.00 37.90 6.33
C ARG A 586 -21.76 36.67 5.86
N MET A 587 -22.75 36.22 6.63
CA MET A 587 -23.60 35.07 6.29
C MET A 587 -24.42 35.32 5.02
N GLN A 588 -24.84 36.57 4.78
CA GLN A 588 -25.58 36.97 3.58
C GLN A 588 -24.70 37.01 2.31
N HIS A 589 -23.39 37.24 2.46
CA HIS A 589 -22.45 37.41 1.34
C HIS A 589 -21.40 36.27 1.22
N GLN A 590 -21.57 35.18 1.95
CA GLN A 590 -20.62 34.05 1.93
C GLN A 590 -20.64 33.34 0.57
N THR A 591 -19.49 33.29 -0.09
CA THR A 591 -19.30 32.54 -1.33
C THR A 591 -18.74 31.15 -1.04
N VAL A 592 -19.39 30.11 -1.55
CA VAL A 592 -18.97 28.71 -1.41
C VAL A 592 -18.03 28.32 -2.55
N LYS A 593 -16.83 27.85 -2.21
CA LYS A 593 -15.86 27.32 -3.17
C LYS A 593 -16.04 25.82 -3.36
N ILE A 594 -16.29 25.40 -4.60
CA ILE A 594 -16.57 24.02 -4.99
C ILE A 594 -15.40 23.52 -5.84
N GLY A 595 -14.61 22.59 -5.31
CA GLY A 595 -13.54 21.93 -6.07
C GLY A 595 -14.03 20.67 -6.77
N VAL A 596 -13.78 20.54 -8.07
CA VAL A 596 -14.13 19.34 -8.85
C VAL A 596 -12.89 18.51 -9.12
N PHE A 597 -12.85 17.29 -8.61
CA PHE A 597 -11.69 16.39 -8.63
C PHE A 597 -12.02 15.06 -9.32
N GLY A 598 -10.99 14.31 -9.67
CA GLY A 598 -11.11 13.04 -10.40
C GLY A 598 -9.92 12.79 -11.30
N THR A 599 -9.70 11.53 -11.66
CA THR A 599 -8.62 11.11 -12.59
C THR A 599 -8.74 11.81 -13.96
N PHE A 600 -7.66 11.79 -14.73
CA PHE A 600 -7.69 12.31 -16.10
C PHE A 600 -8.78 11.57 -16.90
N SER A 601 -9.53 12.30 -17.72
CA SER A 601 -10.66 11.77 -18.49
C SER A 601 -11.86 11.24 -17.68
N ALA A 602 -11.97 11.50 -16.37
CA ALA A 602 -13.16 11.14 -15.59
C ALA A 602 -14.44 11.94 -15.95
N GLY A 603 -14.30 12.95 -16.84
CA GLY A 603 -15.41 13.79 -17.29
C GLY A 603 -15.75 14.98 -16.38
N LYS A 604 -14.74 15.56 -15.70
CA LYS A 604 -14.88 16.73 -14.80
C LYS A 604 -15.46 17.95 -15.52
N SER A 605 -14.81 18.42 -16.57
CA SER A 605 -15.27 19.57 -17.35
C SER A 605 -16.64 19.32 -18.00
N SER A 606 -16.92 18.08 -18.43
CA SER A 606 -18.23 17.68 -18.93
C SER A 606 -19.32 17.75 -17.85
N LEU A 607 -19.01 17.34 -16.63
CA LEU A 607 -19.93 17.47 -15.49
C LEU A 607 -20.22 18.92 -15.16
N ILE A 608 -19.19 19.78 -15.18
CA ILE A 608 -19.35 21.21 -14.95
C ILE A 608 -20.26 21.82 -16.03
N ASN A 609 -19.99 21.56 -17.31
CA ASN A 609 -20.86 21.99 -18.41
C ASN A 609 -22.31 21.52 -18.20
N ALA A 610 -22.51 20.26 -17.80
CA ALA A 610 -23.83 19.72 -17.50
C ALA A 610 -24.53 20.42 -16.33
N LEU A 611 -23.81 20.81 -15.27
CA LEU A 611 -24.34 21.58 -14.15
C LEU A 611 -24.74 23.01 -14.56
N LEU A 612 -23.94 23.63 -15.42
CA LEU A 612 -24.17 24.99 -15.94
C LEU A 612 -25.26 25.03 -17.03
N GLY A 613 -25.47 23.91 -17.73
CA GLY A 613 -26.49 23.74 -18.76
C GLY A 613 -26.05 24.11 -20.18
N ASP A 614 -24.75 24.38 -20.40
CA ASP A 614 -24.18 24.67 -21.73
C ASP A 614 -22.68 24.30 -21.76
N ASN A 615 -22.08 24.30 -22.95
CA ASN A 615 -20.68 23.95 -23.18
C ASN A 615 -19.75 25.16 -23.00
N TYR A 616 -19.36 25.44 -21.74
CA TYR A 616 -18.45 26.53 -21.41
C TYR A 616 -16.97 26.12 -21.38
N LEU A 617 -16.69 24.87 -20.99
CA LEU A 617 -15.34 24.32 -20.87
C LEU A 617 -15.03 23.37 -22.02
N THR A 618 -13.79 23.42 -22.52
CA THR A 618 -13.23 22.47 -23.49
C THR A 618 -12.13 21.64 -22.84
N SER A 619 -12.11 20.32 -23.10
CA SER A 619 -11.03 19.45 -22.62
C SER A 619 -9.73 19.68 -23.40
N SER A 620 -8.64 20.01 -22.71
CA SER A 620 -7.31 20.03 -23.33
C SER A 620 -6.80 18.59 -23.56
N PRO A 621 -6.23 18.27 -24.74
CA PRO A 621 -5.62 16.96 -24.99
C PRO A 621 -4.25 16.80 -24.31
N ASN A 622 -3.58 17.91 -23.95
CA ASN A 622 -2.23 17.91 -23.39
C ASN A 622 -2.24 18.32 -21.90
N PRO A 623 -1.85 17.43 -20.98
CA PRO A 623 -1.87 17.73 -19.54
C PRO A 623 -0.94 18.88 -19.15
N THR A 624 0.24 19.00 -19.77
CA THR A 624 1.33 19.91 -19.39
C THR A 624 1.05 21.40 -19.63
N THR A 625 0.07 21.71 -20.47
CA THR A 625 -0.29 23.06 -20.92
C THR A 625 -1.68 23.48 -20.43
N ALA A 626 -2.43 22.60 -19.77
CA ALA A 626 -3.77 22.89 -19.29
C ALA A 626 -3.75 23.89 -18.12
N ALA A 627 -4.61 24.90 -18.19
CA ALA A 627 -4.79 25.92 -17.14
C ALA A 627 -5.94 25.54 -16.20
N THR A 628 -5.82 25.91 -14.92
CA THR A 628 -6.94 25.79 -13.96
C THR A 628 -8.05 26.74 -14.37
N THR A 629 -9.31 26.31 -14.28
CA THR A 629 -10.46 27.17 -14.62
C THR A 629 -11.32 27.43 -13.39
N GLU A 630 -11.52 28.70 -13.05
CA GLU A 630 -12.41 29.16 -11.99
C GLU A 630 -13.66 29.79 -12.60
N ILE A 631 -14.83 29.36 -12.15
CA ILE A 631 -16.13 29.76 -12.68
C ILE A 631 -16.94 30.38 -11.56
N GLY A 632 -17.42 31.60 -11.74
CA GLY A 632 -18.27 32.29 -10.77
C GLY A 632 -19.32 33.17 -11.44
N TYR A 633 -20.08 33.88 -10.63
CA TYR A 633 -21.13 34.79 -11.13
C TYR A 633 -20.56 36.12 -11.66
N GLY A 634 -21.06 36.61 -12.81
CA GLY A 634 -20.76 37.93 -13.40
C GLY A 634 -20.76 37.91 -14.93
N ASP A 635 -20.22 38.96 -15.57
CA ASP A 635 -20.30 39.16 -17.04
C ASP A 635 -18.93 39.24 -17.75
N THR A 636 -17.84 39.05 -17.02
CA THR A 636 -16.47 39.29 -17.52
C THR A 636 -15.60 38.03 -17.48
N TYR A 637 -14.75 37.88 -18.48
CA TYR A 637 -13.79 36.78 -18.55
C TYR A 637 -12.39 37.34 -18.38
N HIS A 638 -11.58 36.72 -17.53
CA HIS A 638 -10.21 37.16 -17.30
C HIS A 638 -9.25 35.98 -17.29
N VAL A 639 -7.99 36.23 -17.62
CA VAL A 639 -6.89 35.28 -17.43
C VAL A 639 -5.88 35.88 -16.47
N THR A 640 -5.33 35.05 -15.59
CA THR A 640 -4.14 35.36 -14.80
C THR A 640 -2.95 34.69 -15.48
N PHE A 641 -1.94 35.47 -15.84
CA PHE A 641 -0.71 34.95 -16.45
C PHE A 641 0.25 34.38 -15.40
N LYS A 642 1.06 33.40 -15.81
CA LYS A 642 2.18 32.90 -15.00
C LYS A 642 3.26 33.96 -14.87
N THR A 643 4.00 33.95 -13.76
CA THR A 643 5.19 34.79 -13.59
C THR A 643 6.39 34.22 -14.37
N PRO A 644 7.45 35.02 -14.61
CA PRO A 644 8.65 34.52 -15.29
C PRO A 644 9.31 33.38 -14.51
N ASP A 645 9.36 33.46 -13.18
CA ASP A 645 9.92 32.39 -12.32
C ASP A 645 9.16 31.08 -12.50
N MET A 646 7.82 31.13 -12.56
CA MET A 646 6.99 29.95 -12.80
C MET A 646 7.26 29.31 -14.15
N LEU A 647 7.51 30.10 -15.20
CA LEU A 647 7.81 29.61 -16.54
C LEU A 647 9.24 29.07 -16.64
N LEU A 648 10.21 29.77 -16.03
CA LEU A 648 11.60 29.35 -15.98
C LEU A 648 11.75 28.01 -15.25
N GLN A 649 11.06 27.84 -14.13
CA GLN A 649 11.02 26.56 -13.43
C GLN A 649 10.49 25.44 -14.32
N GLN A 650 9.40 25.69 -15.07
CA GLN A 650 8.84 24.72 -16.02
C GLN A 650 9.80 24.39 -17.17
N ILE A 651 10.56 25.37 -17.68
CA ILE A 651 11.60 25.15 -18.68
C ILE A 651 12.69 24.24 -18.09
N ASN A 652 13.20 24.58 -16.90
CA ASN A 652 14.25 23.81 -16.24
C ASN A 652 13.80 22.37 -15.94
N ASP A 653 12.55 22.15 -15.55
CA ASP A 653 11.96 20.82 -15.36
C ASP A 653 11.95 19.97 -16.65
N VAL A 654 11.80 20.62 -17.82
CA VAL A 654 11.85 19.93 -19.12
C VAL A 654 13.27 19.50 -19.47
N PHE A 655 14.28 20.32 -19.16
CA PHE A 655 15.69 20.07 -19.51
C PHE A 655 16.52 19.38 -18.43
N GLU A 656 15.94 19.14 -17.25
CA GLU A 656 16.64 18.55 -16.10
C GLU A 656 17.33 17.21 -16.44
N LEU A 657 16.67 16.36 -17.24
CA LEU A 657 17.26 15.08 -17.69
C LEU A 657 18.54 15.25 -18.51
N GLU A 658 18.62 16.31 -19.31
CA GLU A 658 19.80 16.65 -20.12
C GLU A 658 20.86 17.42 -19.32
N GLY A 659 20.61 17.70 -18.03
CA GLY A 659 21.54 18.39 -17.14
C GLY A 659 21.77 19.86 -17.53
N GLN A 660 20.76 20.48 -18.17
CA GLN A 660 20.79 21.91 -18.44
C GLN A 660 19.81 22.65 -17.54
N GLN A 661 20.29 23.76 -16.98
CA GLN A 661 19.50 24.75 -16.30
C GLN A 661 19.78 26.11 -16.92
N PHE A 662 18.76 26.95 -16.92
CA PHE A 662 18.81 28.32 -17.38
C PHE A 662 18.53 29.24 -16.20
N ASP A 663 19.34 30.29 -16.08
CA ASP A 663 19.16 31.33 -15.06
C ASP A 663 18.06 32.32 -15.43
N SER A 664 17.68 32.38 -16.71
CA SER A 664 16.57 33.20 -17.21
C SER A 664 15.96 32.60 -18.48
N ILE A 665 14.75 33.05 -18.83
CA ILE A 665 14.06 32.62 -20.05
C ILE A 665 14.81 33.14 -21.29
N GLU A 666 15.41 34.32 -21.22
CA GLU A 666 16.24 34.88 -22.28
C GLU A 666 17.48 34.02 -22.54
N ALA A 667 18.15 33.55 -21.47
CA ALA A 667 19.29 32.64 -21.60
C ALA A 667 18.89 31.30 -22.25
N PHE A 668 17.67 30.81 -21.95
CA PHE A 668 17.08 29.67 -22.63
C PHE A 668 16.85 29.92 -24.12
N LEU A 669 16.25 31.06 -24.49
CA LEU A 669 15.94 31.40 -25.89
C LEU A 669 17.20 31.60 -26.76
N GLU A 670 18.31 32.03 -26.15
CA GLU A 670 19.60 32.19 -26.83
C GLU A 670 20.40 30.87 -26.94
N ALA A 671 20.02 29.84 -26.19
CA ALA A 671 20.74 28.57 -26.15
C ALA A 671 20.46 27.71 -27.40
N ASN A 672 21.51 27.11 -27.98
CA ASN A 672 21.35 26.15 -29.07
C ASN A 672 20.94 24.76 -28.55
N ILE A 673 19.63 24.54 -28.42
CA ILE A 673 19.03 23.33 -27.87
C ILE A 673 18.50 22.35 -28.94
N GLU A 674 18.73 22.60 -30.23
CA GLU A 674 18.17 21.78 -31.34
C GLU A 674 18.53 20.29 -31.23
N LYS A 675 19.74 19.97 -30.75
CA LYS A 675 20.15 18.58 -30.51
C LYS A 675 19.47 17.94 -29.30
N LEU A 676 19.06 18.75 -28.32
CA LEU A 676 18.40 18.31 -27.08
C LEU A 676 16.90 18.14 -27.30
N LYS A 677 16.27 18.98 -28.14
CA LYS A 677 14.85 18.84 -28.52
C LYS A 677 14.49 17.46 -29.06
N GLY A 678 15.40 16.84 -29.82
CA GLY A 678 15.19 15.47 -30.34
C GLY A 678 15.09 14.37 -29.27
N ARG A 679 15.42 14.66 -28.01
CA ARG A 679 15.36 13.74 -26.87
C ARG A 679 14.21 14.03 -25.90
N ILE A 680 13.49 15.12 -26.12
CA ILE A 680 12.36 15.54 -25.29
C ILE A 680 11.08 14.92 -25.86
N ASP A 681 10.20 14.45 -24.98
CA ASP A 681 8.88 13.93 -25.35
C ASP A 681 8.06 14.98 -26.14
N LYS A 682 7.32 14.53 -27.17
CA LYS A 682 6.50 15.39 -28.02
C LYS A 682 5.51 16.27 -27.24
N SER A 683 4.95 15.78 -26.14
CA SER A 683 4.02 16.53 -25.27
C SER A 683 4.68 17.73 -24.57
N ARG A 684 5.98 17.60 -24.22
CA ARG A 684 6.77 18.68 -23.59
C ARG A 684 7.37 19.62 -24.63
N LEU A 685 7.61 19.12 -25.85
CA LEU A 685 8.06 19.95 -26.97
C LEU A 685 7.03 21.00 -27.37
N ALA A 686 5.72 20.73 -27.26
CA ALA A 686 4.69 21.72 -27.54
C ALA A 686 4.81 22.96 -26.64
N PHE A 687 5.04 22.75 -25.34
CA PHE A 687 5.32 23.80 -24.36
C PHE A 687 6.57 24.61 -24.72
N ILE A 688 7.66 23.94 -25.07
CA ILE A 688 8.92 24.61 -25.47
C ILE A 688 8.73 25.48 -26.72
N HIS A 689 8.08 24.95 -27.77
CA HIS A 689 7.82 25.73 -28.98
C HIS A 689 6.90 26.93 -28.73
N ALA A 690 5.92 26.80 -27.82
CA ALA A 690 5.05 27.91 -27.44
C ALA A 690 5.85 29.07 -26.82
N ILE A 691 6.82 28.75 -25.95
CA ILE A 691 7.71 29.75 -25.35
C ILE A 691 8.61 30.39 -26.41
N GLU A 692 9.28 29.60 -27.24
CA GLU A 692 10.17 30.11 -28.30
C GLU A 692 9.47 31.06 -29.27
N LYS A 693 8.22 30.74 -29.62
CA LYS A 693 7.44 31.51 -30.58
C LYS A 693 6.87 32.80 -29.98
N ASN A 694 6.36 32.74 -28.75
CA ASN A 694 5.45 33.76 -28.23
C ASN A 694 5.89 34.49 -26.96
N TYR A 695 7.03 34.11 -26.34
CA TYR A 695 7.49 34.77 -25.12
C TYR A 695 7.62 36.30 -25.27
N ALA A 696 8.20 36.77 -26.38
CA ALA A 696 8.35 38.19 -26.67
C ALA A 696 7.00 38.95 -26.74
N LEU A 697 5.92 38.28 -27.15
CA LEU A 697 4.58 38.86 -27.24
C LEU A 697 3.93 39.01 -25.85
N TYR A 698 4.22 38.08 -24.93
CA TYR A 698 3.59 38.01 -23.61
C TYR A 698 4.45 38.55 -22.47
N GLN A 699 5.68 38.97 -22.75
CA GLN A 699 6.64 39.45 -21.74
C GLN A 699 6.07 40.53 -20.82
N SER A 700 5.29 41.47 -21.35
CA SER A 700 4.65 42.52 -20.56
C SER A 700 3.53 42.02 -19.64
N TYR A 701 2.84 40.94 -20.03
CA TYR A 701 1.72 40.37 -19.26
C TYR A 701 2.19 39.45 -18.14
N ILE A 702 3.28 38.71 -18.36
CA ILE A 702 3.85 37.78 -17.38
C ILE A 702 4.64 38.49 -16.27
N ALA A 703 5.20 39.68 -16.53
CA ALA A 703 6.12 40.37 -15.61
C ALA A 703 5.59 40.54 -14.17
N GLU A 704 4.28 40.73 -14.00
CA GLU A 704 3.63 40.84 -12.69
C GLU A 704 2.49 39.81 -12.49
N GLY A 705 2.37 38.79 -13.35
CA GLY A 705 1.23 37.87 -13.34
C GLY A 705 -0.11 38.60 -13.53
N LEU A 706 -0.15 39.54 -14.49
CA LEU A 706 -1.26 40.47 -14.64
C LEU A 706 -2.57 39.75 -14.95
N LYS A 707 -3.68 40.31 -14.44
CA LYS A 707 -5.02 39.94 -14.88
C LYS A 707 -5.34 40.65 -16.19
N HIS A 708 -5.73 39.89 -17.21
CA HIS A 708 -6.14 40.44 -18.51
C HIS A 708 -7.56 39.99 -18.84
N GLU A 709 -8.40 40.91 -19.27
CA GLU A 709 -9.75 40.61 -19.73
C GLU A 709 -9.72 39.99 -21.14
N ILE A 710 -10.50 38.93 -21.34
CA ILE A 710 -10.59 38.19 -22.60
C ILE A 710 -12.04 38.15 -23.09
N GLN A 711 -12.24 37.86 -24.37
CA GLN A 711 -13.58 37.67 -24.93
C GLN A 711 -14.05 36.22 -24.72
N ALA A 712 -15.36 36.00 -24.65
CA ALA A 712 -15.96 34.67 -24.49
C ALA A 712 -15.53 33.68 -25.59
N THR A 713 -15.36 34.17 -26.84
CA THR A 713 -14.90 33.36 -27.98
C THR A 713 -13.45 32.89 -27.86
N ASP A 714 -12.65 33.55 -27.03
CA ASP A 714 -11.23 33.26 -26.86
C ASP A 714 -10.97 32.30 -25.68
N VAL A 715 -12.00 31.87 -24.94
CA VAL A 715 -11.82 30.97 -23.79
C VAL A 715 -11.07 29.69 -24.18
N GLN A 716 -11.50 29.03 -25.26
CA GLN A 716 -10.85 27.81 -25.76
C GLN A 716 -9.37 28.03 -26.11
N LYS A 717 -9.07 29.17 -26.73
CA LYS A 717 -7.70 29.57 -27.06
C LYS A 717 -6.85 29.66 -25.80
N TRP A 718 -7.34 30.29 -24.74
CA TRP A 718 -6.58 30.48 -23.51
C TRP A 718 -6.56 29.27 -22.56
N SER A 719 -7.50 28.32 -22.70
CA SER A 719 -7.62 27.16 -21.82
C SER A 719 -7.05 25.85 -22.41
N ALA A 720 -7.04 25.69 -23.74
CA ALA A 720 -6.76 24.41 -24.39
C ALA A 720 -5.73 24.47 -25.53
N GLU A 721 -5.51 25.61 -26.18
CA GLU A 721 -4.48 25.73 -27.22
C GLU A 721 -3.10 25.92 -26.58
N ASP A 722 -2.22 24.92 -26.70
CA ASP A 722 -0.87 24.90 -26.10
C ASP A 722 -0.09 26.20 -26.31
N GLU A 723 -0.24 26.82 -27.48
CA GLU A 723 0.44 28.03 -27.90
C GLU A 723 0.16 29.24 -26.97
N TYR A 724 -1.00 29.26 -26.32
CA TYR A 724 -1.46 30.35 -25.46
C TYR A 724 -1.60 29.90 -24.00
N ALA A 725 -2.20 28.73 -23.77
CA ALA A 725 -2.44 28.17 -22.44
C ALA A 725 -1.12 27.96 -21.64
N THR A 726 0.00 27.76 -22.35
CA THR A 726 1.35 27.73 -21.77
C THR A 726 1.64 28.91 -20.83
N PHE A 727 1.17 30.12 -21.16
CA PHE A 727 1.43 31.34 -20.38
C PHE A 727 0.37 31.61 -19.30
N VAL A 728 -0.74 30.88 -19.31
CA VAL A 728 -1.89 31.11 -18.41
C VAL A 728 -1.77 30.25 -17.16
N GLN A 729 -1.96 30.87 -16.00
CA GLN A 729 -2.07 30.16 -14.71
C GLN A 729 -3.53 29.77 -14.44
N THR A 730 -4.45 30.72 -14.59
CA THR A 730 -5.86 30.52 -14.27
C THR A 730 -6.75 31.26 -15.25
N VAL A 731 -7.77 30.59 -15.77
CA VAL A 731 -8.85 31.18 -16.55
C VAL A 731 -10.03 31.44 -15.62
N HIS A 732 -10.48 32.69 -15.54
CA HIS A 732 -11.60 33.14 -14.73
C HIS A 732 -12.81 33.37 -15.62
N LEU A 733 -13.83 32.53 -15.51
CA LEU A 733 -15.10 32.65 -16.23
C LEU A 733 -16.16 33.24 -15.30
N ARG A 734 -16.57 34.49 -15.51
CA ARG A 734 -17.76 35.04 -14.84
C ARG A 734 -18.95 34.90 -15.77
N LEU A 735 -19.91 34.06 -15.37
CA LEU A 735 -21.10 33.75 -16.15
C LEU A 735 -22.35 34.34 -15.48
N PRO A 736 -23.30 34.92 -16.24
CA PRO A 736 -24.52 35.50 -15.70
C PRO A 736 -25.59 34.43 -15.41
N LEU A 737 -25.19 33.38 -14.73
CA LEU A 737 -26.07 32.27 -14.34
C LEU A 737 -26.47 32.44 -12.88
N ASP A 738 -27.76 32.64 -12.62
CA ASP A 738 -28.27 32.82 -11.24
C ASP A 738 -27.85 31.69 -10.29
N TRP A 739 -27.71 30.47 -10.81
CA TRP A 739 -27.27 29.32 -10.02
C TRP A 739 -25.83 29.47 -9.46
N LEU A 740 -24.98 30.29 -10.09
CA LEU A 740 -23.63 30.60 -9.63
C LEU A 740 -23.58 31.71 -8.59
N LYS A 741 -24.71 32.35 -8.25
CA LYS A 741 -24.75 33.31 -7.14
C LYS A 741 -24.26 32.60 -5.87
N ASP A 742 -23.32 33.25 -5.20
CA ASP A 742 -22.67 32.78 -3.98
C ASP A 742 -21.87 31.47 -4.14
N LYS A 743 -21.47 31.11 -5.37
CA LYS A 743 -20.67 29.90 -5.66
C LYS A 743 -19.49 30.22 -6.59
N VAL A 744 -18.36 29.57 -6.33
CA VAL A 744 -17.22 29.52 -7.23
C VAL A 744 -16.86 28.07 -7.47
N ILE A 745 -16.91 27.61 -8.72
CA ILE A 745 -16.53 26.25 -9.11
C ILE A 745 -15.12 26.29 -9.66
N VAL A 746 -14.26 25.38 -9.20
CA VAL A 746 -12.89 25.24 -9.69
C VAL A 746 -12.72 23.88 -10.35
N ASP A 747 -12.43 23.87 -11.65
CA ASP A 747 -12.08 22.67 -12.39
C ASP A 747 -10.60 22.34 -12.14
N SER A 748 -10.33 21.23 -11.45
CA SER A 748 -8.96 20.81 -11.15
C SER A 748 -8.34 20.00 -12.28
N LEU A 749 -7.01 20.04 -12.38
CA LEU A 749 -6.25 19.33 -13.41
C LEU A 749 -6.08 17.82 -13.14
N GLY A 750 -6.60 17.33 -12.00
CA GLY A 750 -6.55 15.93 -11.57
C GLY A 750 -5.26 15.56 -10.83
N LEU A 751 -5.40 14.75 -9.77
CA LEU A 751 -4.26 14.20 -9.03
C LEU A 751 -3.80 12.91 -9.70
N HIS A 752 -2.48 12.66 -9.68
CA HIS A 752 -1.77 11.60 -10.43
C HIS A 752 -1.47 11.88 -11.91
N SER A 753 -1.51 13.13 -12.36
CA SER A 753 -0.79 13.48 -13.59
C SER A 753 0.72 13.28 -13.39
N ASN A 754 1.47 12.88 -14.43
CA ASN A 754 2.94 12.72 -14.40
C ASN A 754 3.71 14.03 -14.11
N ASN A 755 3.02 15.11 -13.73
CA ASN A 755 3.56 16.44 -13.48
C ASN A 755 3.30 16.83 -12.02
N GLN A 756 4.39 17.04 -11.28
CA GLN A 756 4.38 17.40 -9.87
C GLN A 756 3.63 18.73 -9.63
N ARG A 757 3.69 19.69 -10.56
CA ARG A 757 3.02 20.98 -10.39
C ARG A 757 1.50 20.90 -10.38
N HIS A 758 0.89 20.05 -11.22
CA HIS A 758 -0.57 19.87 -11.19
C HIS A 758 -1.02 19.22 -9.88
N THR A 759 -0.16 18.43 -9.23
CA THR A 759 -0.43 17.92 -7.88
C THR A 759 -0.50 19.08 -6.88
N ASN A 760 0.46 20.01 -6.92
CA ASN A 760 0.49 21.17 -6.03
C ASN A 760 -0.72 22.09 -6.24
N GLU A 761 -1.07 22.39 -7.49
CA GLU A 761 -2.24 23.22 -7.83
C GLU A 761 -3.54 22.55 -7.37
N THR A 762 -3.68 21.23 -7.57
CA THR A 762 -4.87 20.49 -7.16
C THR A 762 -4.99 20.40 -5.63
N GLU A 763 -3.87 20.26 -4.90
CA GLU A 763 -3.88 20.28 -3.44
C GLU A 763 -4.27 21.66 -2.87
N LYS A 764 -3.83 22.74 -3.49
CA LYS A 764 -4.26 24.10 -3.11
C LYS A 764 -5.76 24.29 -3.27
N ILE A 765 -6.33 23.73 -4.34
CA ILE A 765 -7.79 23.74 -4.53
C ILE A 765 -8.45 22.89 -3.43
N LEU A 766 -7.90 21.71 -3.13
CA LEU A 766 -8.44 20.80 -2.11
C LEU A 766 -8.50 21.47 -0.73
N THR A 767 -7.39 22.08 -0.28
CA THR A 767 -7.30 22.74 1.02
C THR A 767 -8.16 24.00 1.14
N THR A 768 -8.54 24.63 0.04
CA THR A 768 -9.35 25.87 0.04
C THR A 768 -10.82 25.67 -0.33
N SER A 769 -11.25 24.44 -0.67
CA SER A 769 -12.63 24.17 -1.09
C SER A 769 -13.54 23.92 0.11
N ASP A 770 -14.76 24.46 0.08
CA ASP A 770 -15.81 24.17 1.07
C ASP A 770 -16.57 22.87 0.72
N LEU A 771 -16.73 22.62 -0.58
CA LEU A 771 -17.36 21.42 -1.12
C LEU A 771 -16.45 20.73 -2.14
N ILE A 772 -16.22 19.44 -1.95
CA ILE A 772 -15.48 18.59 -2.88
C ILE A 772 -16.49 17.75 -3.68
N LEU A 773 -16.43 17.87 -5.02
CA LEU A 773 -17.10 16.95 -5.94
C LEU A 773 -16.05 16.01 -6.53
N TYR A 774 -16.09 14.73 -6.16
CA TYR A 774 -15.19 13.74 -6.75
C TYR A 774 -15.89 12.98 -7.87
N VAL A 775 -15.34 13.09 -9.08
CA VAL A 775 -15.89 12.53 -10.31
C VAL A 775 -15.10 11.28 -10.66
N SER A 776 -15.79 10.15 -10.70
CA SER A 776 -15.27 8.89 -11.18
C SER A 776 -16.07 8.42 -12.39
N TYR A 777 -15.41 7.77 -13.34
CA TYR A 777 -16.02 7.36 -14.60
C TYR A 777 -16.71 6.01 -14.45
N PHE A 778 -17.91 5.82 -15.01
CA PHE A 778 -18.75 4.63 -14.81
C PHE A 778 -18.01 3.29 -15.04
N ASN A 779 -17.20 3.19 -16.10
CA ASN A 779 -16.45 1.97 -16.44
C ASN A 779 -15.13 1.79 -15.66
N HIS A 780 -14.73 2.77 -14.86
CA HIS A 780 -13.50 2.77 -14.07
C HIS A 780 -13.79 3.33 -12.68
N ALA A 781 -14.95 2.99 -12.12
CA ALA A 781 -15.40 3.57 -10.87
C ALA A 781 -14.49 3.09 -9.73
N PHE A 782 -13.96 4.02 -8.93
CA PHE A 782 -13.14 3.75 -7.75
C PHE A 782 -11.84 2.96 -8.03
N THR A 783 -10.94 3.54 -8.84
CA THR A 783 -9.61 2.97 -9.09
C THR A 783 -8.68 3.02 -7.85
N ASP A 784 -7.52 2.35 -7.88
CA ASP A 784 -6.51 2.46 -6.80
C ASP A 784 -6.04 3.92 -6.61
N ASN A 785 -5.93 4.68 -7.71
CA ASN A 785 -5.61 6.10 -7.65
C ASN A 785 -6.75 6.90 -7.01
N ASP A 786 -8.01 6.53 -7.29
CA ASP A 786 -9.17 7.13 -6.63
C ASP A 786 -9.13 6.85 -5.13
N LYS A 787 -8.82 5.60 -4.74
CA LYS A 787 -8.69 5.20 -3.34
C LYS A 787 -7.59 5.97 -2.62
N ALA A 788 -6.38 6.03 -3.18
CA ALA A 788 -5.25 6.75 -2.59
C ALA A 788 -5.57 8.25 -2.42
N PHE A 789 -6.21 8.86 -3.41
CA PHE A 789 -6.67 10.25 -3.32
C PHE A 789 -7.72 10.44 -2.22
N ILE A 790 -8.71 9.55 -2.17
CA ILE A 790 -9.79 9.61 -1.18
C ILE A 790 -9.25 9.42 0.24
N GLU A 791 -8.27 8.53 0.45
CA GLU A 791 -7.59 8.35 1.74
C GLU A 791 -6.81 9.60 2.15
N HIS A 792 -6.09 10.22 1.20
CA HIS A 792 -5.39 11.48 1.45
C HIS A 792 -6.37 12.60 1.81
N MET A 793 -7.47 12.72 1.07
CA MET A 793 -8.54 13.69 1.32
C MET A 793 -9.21 13.45 2.68
N LYS A 794 -9.50 12.21 3.06
CA LYS A 794 -10.03 11.87 4.39
C LYS A 794 -9.13 12.41 5.51
N ASN A 795 -7.82 12.24 5.37
CA ASN A 795 -6.86 12.75 6.36
C ASN A 795 -6.88 14.28 6.45
N ILE A 796 -7.17 14.99 5.35
CA ILE A 796 -7.36 16.45 5.33
C ILE A 796 -8.73 16.82 5.93
N ASN A 797 -9.81 16.13 5.57
CA ASN A 797 -11.16 16.36 6.10
C ASN A 797 -11.24 16.16 7.62
N GLN A 798 -10.47 15.23 8.19
CA GLN A 798 -10.37 15.08 9.65
C GLN A 798 -9.84 16.34 10.36
N LEU A 799 -9.18 17.24 9.63
CA LEU A 799 -8.63 18.50 10.13
C LEU A 799 -9.55 19.70 9.82
N LYS A 800 -10.56 19.51 8.96
CA LYS A 800 -11.55 20.52 8.57
C LYS A 800 -12.95 19.94 8.70
N GLU A 801 -13.55 20.10 9.89
CA GLU A 801 -14.90 19.61 10.22
C GLU A 801 -16.02 20.08 9.26
N GLN A 802 -15.74 21.05 8.38
CA GLN A 802 -16.72 21.78 7.56
C GLN A 802 -16.65 21.45 6.06
N GLN A 803 -15.67 20.66 5.62
CA GLN A 803 -15.51 20.32 4.20
C GLN A 803 -16.44 19.18 3.80
N ALA A 804 -17.44 19.47 2.96
CA ALA A 804 -18.38 18.46 2.48
C ALA A 804 -17.79 17.67 1.31
N PHE A 805 -18.09 16.37 1.25
CA PHE A 805 -17.64 15.47 0.20
C PHE A 805 -18.84 14.83 -0.50
N LYS A 806 -18.90 14.93 -1.83
CA LYS A 806 -19.92 14.28 -2.67
C LYS A 806 -19.25 13.45 -3.76
N MET A 807 -19.68 12.20 -3.88
CA MET A 807 -19.18 11.26 -4.88
C MET A 807 -20.08 11.31 -6.13
N VAL A 808 -19.48 11.43 -7.31
CA VAL A 808 -20.17 11.47 -8.59
C VAL A 808 -19.68 10.35 -9.49
N ILE A 809 -20.59 9.46 -9.88
CA ILE A 809 -20.35 8.42 -10.89
C ILE A 809 -20.89 8.95 -12.22
N ASN A 810 -19.99 9.42 -13.08
CA ASN A 810 -20.32 10.05 -14.37
C ASN A 810 -20.37 9.02 -15.51
N ALA A 811 -20.99 9.39 -16.63
CA ALA A 811 -21.19 8.53 -17.81
C ALA A 811 -22.09 7.29 -17.56
N THR A 812 -23.12 7.43 -16.71
CA THR A 812 -24.07 6.33 -16.42
C THR A 812 -24.94 5.93 -17.61
N ASP A 813 -24.94 6.70 -18.70
CA ASP A 813 -25.53 6.31 -19.98
C ASP A 813 -24.80 5.17 -20.69
N LEU A 814 -23.62 4.77 -20.18
CA LEU A 814 -22.91 3.56 -20.59
C LEU A 814 -23.48 2.29 -19.95
N ALA A 815 -24.32 2.41 -18.93
CA ALA A 815 -24.98 1.26 -18.32
C ALA A 815 -25.89 0.58 -19.34
N GLU A 816 -25.78 -0.75 -19.48
CA GLU A 816 -26.66 -1.48 -20.40
C GLU A 816 -28.09 -1.56 -19.83
N ASN A 817 -28.21 -1.57 -18.50
CA ASN A 817 -29.49 -1.61 -17.79
C ASN A 817 -29.39 -1.03 -16.36
N GLU A 818 -30.53 -0.91 -15.68
CA GLU A 818 -30.62 -0.40 -14.30
C GLU A 818 -30.02 -1.33 -13.23
N VAL A 819 -29.72 -2.59 -13.56
CA VAL A 819 -29.03 -3.52 -12.65
C VAL A 819 -27.54 -3.20 -12.65
N ASP A 820 -26.94 -2.98 -13.82
CA ASP A 820 -25.52 -2.58 -13.95
C ASP A 820 -25.25 -1.26 -13.24
N LYS A 821 -26.15 -0.28 -13.43
CA LYS A 821 -26.05 1.02 -12.77
C LYS A 821 -26.07 0.89 -11.24
N ARG A 822 -26.91 0.01 -10.70
CA ARG A 822 -26.95 -0.30 -9.27
C ARG A 822 -25.69 -1.03 -8.80
N ALA A 823 -25.21 -2.02 -9.57
CA ALA A 823 -24.00 -2.76 -9.22
C ALA A 823 -22.76 -1.85 -9.11
N VAL A 824 -22.58 -0.90 -10.04
CA VAL A 824 -21.49 0.09 -9.96
C VAL A 824 -21.65 1.00 -8.75
N ARG A 825 -22.87 1.47 -8.48
CA ARG A 825 -23.15 2.30 -7.30
C ARG A 825 -22.83 1.57 -6.01
N ASP A 826 -23.27 0.32 -5.87
CA ASP A 826 -23.05 -0.50 -4.67
C ASP A 826 -21.56 -0.80 -4.48
N TYR A 827 -20.84 -1.10 -5.57
CA TYR A 827 -19.38 -1.28 -5.53
C TYR A 827 -18.65 -0.03 -5.02
N VAL A 828 -18.99 1.15 -5.55
CA VAL A 828 -18.42 2.42 -5.11
C VAL A 828 -18.76 2.68 -3.64
N ALA A 829 -19.99 2.38 -3.21
CA ALA A 829 -20.42 2.54 -1.82
C ALA A 829 -19.64 1.62 -0.87
N ASP A 830 -19.47 0.34 -1.23
CA ASP A 830 -18.70 -0.63 -0.47
C ASP A 830 -17.23 -0.21 -0.38
N ALA A 831 -16.65 0.26 -1.49
CA ALA A 831 -15.26 0.71 -1.54
C ALA A 831 -15.03 1.99 -0.69
N LEU A 832 -15.98 2.92 -0.72
CA LEU A 832 -15.99 4.09 0.18
C LEU A 832 -16.12 3.67 1.65
N MET A 833 -16.92 2.64 1.94
CA MET A 833 -17.06 2.10 3.29
C MET A 833 -15.75 1.47 3.79
N GLN A 834 -14.98 0.81 2.93
CA GLN A 834 -13.65 0.26 3.29
C GLN A 834 -12.67 1.36 3.72
N VAL A 835 -12.74 2.54 3.12
CA VAL A 835 -11.95 3.72 3.55
C VAL A 835 -12.62 4.50 4.69
N GLN A 836 -13.73 4.00 5.24
CA GLN A 836 -14.54 4.59 6.30
C GLN A 836 -15.09 5.98 5.94
N MET A 837 -15.60 6.14 4.72
CA MET A 837 -16.38 7.31 4.31
C MET A 837 -17.76 6.91 3.80
N GLN A 838 -18.76 7.73 4.08
CA GLN A 838 -20.15 7.51 3.64
C GLN A 838 -20.76 8.79 3.03
N PRO A 839 -20.24 9.28 1.89
CA PRO A 839 -20.81 10.46 1.24
C PRO A 839 -22.09 10.17 0.48
N GLU A 840 -22.78 11.24 0.09
CA GLU A 840 -23.82 11.17 -0.94
C GLU A 840 -23.20 10.73 -2.28
N ILE A 841 -23.80 9.72 -2.92
CA ILE A 841 -23.37 9.18 -4.21
C ILE A 841 -24.40 9.55 -5.29
N PHE A 842 -23.94 10.28 -6.31
CA PHE A 842 -24.75 10.72 -7.45
C PHE A 842 -24.35 9.96 -8.71
N SER A 843 -25.30 9.23 -9.30
CA SER A 843 -25.11 8.58 -10.60
C SER A 843 -25.64 9.50 -11.71
N VAL A 844 -24.75 10.07 -12.52
CA VAL A 844 -25.07 11.12 -13.49
C VAL A 844 -24.65 10.76 -14.91
N SER A 845 -25.29 11.38 -15.90
CA SER A 845 -24.78 11.40 -17.28
C SER A 845 -24.65 12.84 -17.76
N SER A 846 -23.40 13.33 -17.79
CA SER A 846 -23.10 14.67 -18.29
C SER A 846 -23.53 14.86 -19.75
N ARG A 847 -23.37 13.81 -20.57
CA ARG A 847 -23.75 13.81 -22.00
C ARG A 847 -25.26 13.93 -22.19
N LEU A 848 -26.05 13.15 -21.43
CA LEU A 848 -27.51 13.24 -21.53
C LEU A 848 -28.03 14.56 -20.98
N ALA A 849 -27.43 15.08 -19.91
CA ALA A 849 -27.80 16.36 -19.32
C ALA A 849 -27.75 17.51 -20.32
N LEU A 850 -26.71 17.58 -21.16
CA LEU A 850 -26.52 18.63 -22.16
C LEU A 850 -27.44 18.52 -23.39
N THR A 851 -28.05 17.35 -23.63
CA THR A 851 -28.88 17.10 -24.82
C THR A 851 -30.37 17.05 -24.52
N LYS A 852 -30.77 16.27 -23.52
CA LYS A 852 -32.17 16.01 -23.18
C LYS A 852 -32.49 16.11 -21.68
N GLY A 853 -31.49 16.44 -20.85
CA GLY A 853 -31.57 16.45 -19.40
C GLY A 853 -31.23 15.11 -18.75
N ASP A 854 -30.79 15.16 -17.49
CA ASP A 854 -30.49 13.99 -16.65
C ASP A 854 -30.96 14.23 -15.21
N ALA A 855 -31.70 13.29 -14.64
CA ALA A 855 -32.23 13.41 -13.28
C ALA A 855 -31.13 13.39 -12.21
N GLY A 856 -30.04 12.65 -12.44
CA GLY A 856 -28.90 12.59 -11.53
C GLY A 856 -28.18 13.94 -11.43
N VAL A 857 -27.92 14.60 -12.57
CA VAL A 857 -27.35 15.96 -12.60
C VAL A 857 -28.27 16.95 -11.89
N GLN A 858 -29.60 16.84 -12.06
CA GLN A 858 -30.56 17.71 -11.36
C GLN A 858 -30.52 17.50 -9.83
N GLN A 859 -30.44 16.24 -9.38
CA GLN A 859 -30.30 15.91 -7.95
C GLN A 859 -28.99 16.45 -7.37
N LEU A 860 -27.88 16.28 -8.09
CA LEU A 860 -26.58 16.82 -7.70
C LEU A 860 -26.64 18.36 -7.61
N LYS A 861 -27.21 19.02 -8.63
CA LYS A 861 -27.38 20.48 -8.67
C LYS A 861 -28.21 20.99 -7.48
N ALA A 862 -29.31 20.30 -7.15
CA ALA A 862 -30.14 20.63 -5.99
C ALA A 862 -29.41 20.41 -4.66
N SER A 863 -28.65 19.32 -4.53
CA SER A 863 -27.84 19.05 -3.33
C SER A 863 -26.73 20.10 -3.15
N ILE A 864 -26.09 20.57 -4.23
CA ILE A 864 -25.12 21.68 -4.18
C ILE A 864 -25.80 22.99 -3.73
N SER A 865 -26.98 23.30 -4.28
CA SER A 865 -27.76 24.48 -3.85
C SER A 865 -28.13 24.42 -2.36
N ARG A 866 -28.63 23.27 -1.88
CA ARG A 866 -28.93 23.06 -0.45
C ARG A 866 -27.70 23.28 0.42
N PHE A 867 -26.55 22.76 0.04
CA PHE A 867 -25.32 22.97 0.78
C PHE A 867 -24.96 24.46 0.90
N SER A 868 -25.03 25.19 -0.22
CA SER A 868 -24.68 26.61 -0.28
C SER A 868 -25.69 27.55 0.39
N GLU A 869 -26.97 27.17 0.43
CA GLU A 869 -28.04 28.00 0.98
C GLU A 869 -28.32 27.72 2.46
N VAL A 870 -28.07 26.48 2.92
CA VAL A 870 -28.46 26.01 4.25
C VAL A 870 -27.25 25.53 5.05
N GLU A 871 -26.55 24.50 4.57
CA GLU A 871 -25.53 23.80 5.38
C GLU A 871 -24.30 24.66 5.66
N SER A 872 -23.84 25.47 4.68
CA SER A 872 -22.67 26.34 4.87
C SER A 872 -22.93 27.52 5.82
N LYS A 873 -24.20 27.88 6.05
CA LYS A 873 -24.60 29.02 6.90
C LYS A 873 -24.90 28.63 8.34
N HIS A 874 -25.15 27.35 8.61
CA HIS A 874 -25.57 26.86 9.93
C HIS A 874 -24.61 27.20 11.08
N ILE A 875 -23.30 27.28 10.83
CA ILE A 875 -22.32 27.60 11.89
C ILE A 875 -22.42 29.06 12.31
N LEU A 876 -22.59 29.96 11.33
CA LEU A 876 -22.81 31.38 11.60
C LEU A 876 -24.16 31.60 12.28
N GLU A 877 -25.20 30.88 11.85
CA GLU A 877 -26.52 30.89 12.51
C GLU A 877 -26.46 30.38 13.95
N ALA A 878 -25.77 29.28 14.21
CA ALA A 878 -25.59 28.74 15.55
C ALA A 878 -24.85 29.73 16.46
N LYS A 879 -23.80 30.39 15.93
CA LYS A 879 -23.05 31.42 16.65
C LYS A 879 -23.92 32.64 16.98
N MET A 880 -24.73 33.12 16.03
CA MET A 880 -25.68 34.21 16.26
C MET A 880 -26.73 33.83 17.31
N TYR A 881 -27.28 32.61 17.21
CA TYR A 881 -28.24 32.08 18.18
C TYR A 881 -27.69 32.07 19.60
N ASP A 882 -26.50 31.50 19.78
CA ASP A 882 -25.88 31.36 21.10
C ASP A 882 -25.54 32.72 21.72
N GLN A 883 -25.16 33.71 20.89
CA GLN A 883 -24.95 35.09 21.33
C GLN A 883 -26.26 35.75 21.78
N LEU A 884 -27.33 35.67 20.98
CA LEU A 884 -28.66 36.21 21.35
C LEU A 884 -29.22 35.54 22.61
N ARG A 885 -29.02 34.22 22.76
CA ARG A 885 -29.41 33.47 23.96
C ARG A 885 -28.63 33.92 25.19
N SER A 886 -27.31 34.11 25.05
CA SER A 886 -26.46 34.62 26.14
C SER A 886 -26.90 36.02 26.58
N ILE A 887 -27.26 36.90 25.64
CA ILE A 887 -27.84 38.22 25.93
C ILE A 887 -29.14 38.08 26.74
N GLY A 888 -30.07 37.22 26.30
CA GLY A 888 -31.34 36.98 27.01
C GLY A 888 -31.15 36.41 28.43
N GLN A 889 -30.17 35.53 28.61
CA GLN A 889 -29.78 35.02 29.93
C GLN A 889 -29.21 36.12 30.83
N SER A 890 -28.33 36.97 30.31
CA SER A 890 -27.79 38.12 31.06
C SER A 890 -28.89 39.11 31.45
N TYR A 891 -29.87 39.40 30.59
CA TYR A 891 -31.01 40.23 30.96
C TYR A 891 -31.82 39.63 32.12
N THR A 892 -32.09 38.32 32.06
CA THR A 892 -32.80 37.61 33.13
C THR A 892 -32.04 37.71 34.45
N GLN A 893 -30.73 37.46 34.41
CA GLN A 893 -29.86 37.54 35.58
C GLN A 893 -29.76 38.96 36.15
N MET A 894 -29.73 40.00 35.31
CA MET A 894 -29.76 41.41 35.76
C MET A 894 -31.08 41.76 36.48
N ILE A 895 -32.23 41.28 35.98
CA ILE A 895 -33.54 41.48 36.62
C ILE A 895 -33.56 40.77 37.99
N GLU A 896 -33.05 39.55 38.07
CA GLU A 896 -32.95 38.79 39.32
C GLU A 896 -31.99 39.45 40.33
N ASP A 897 -30.80 39.86 39.90
CA ASP A 897 -29.80 40.49 40.77
C ASP A 897 -30.32 41.82 41.34
N HIS A 898 -31.07 42.60 40.54
CA HIS A 898 -31.73 43.83 41.00
C HIS A 898 -32.84 43.56 42.03
N THR A 899 -33.58 42.46 41.87
CA THR A 899 -34.71 42.12 42.76
C THR A 899 -34.29 41.38 44.03
N ALA A 900 -33.15 40.68 44.02
CA ALA A 900 -32.76 39.75 45.09
C ALA A 900 -31.77 40.29 46.14
N ASN A 901 -30.87 41.24 45.84
CA ASN A 901 -29.96 41.84 46.86
C ASN A 901 -29.06 42.99 46.33
N ALA A 902 -29.15 44.18 46.94
CA ALA A 902 -28.27 45.33 46.63
C ALA A 902 -26.77 45.04 46.86
N GLU A 903 -26.43 44.14 47.80
CA GLU A 903 -25.04 43.73 48.08
C GLU A 903 -24.40 42.98 46.90
N LYS A 904 -25.19 42.22 46.14
CA LYS A 904 -24.71 41.40 45.01
C LYS A 904 -24.34 42.28 43.82
N MET A 905 -25.14 43.31 43.53
CA MET A 905 -24.81 44.34 42.54
C MET A 905 -23.56 45.13 42.93
N GLN A 906 -23.39 45.43 44.21
CA GLN A 906 -22.18 46.12 44.71
C GLN A 906 -20.93 45.24 44.59
N HIS A 907 -21.05 43.92 44.82
CA HIS A 907 -19.97 42.95 44.60
C HIS A 907 -19.58 42.85 43.11
N VAL A 908 -20.56 42.75 42.20
CA VAL A 908 -20.30 42.75 40.74
C VAL A 908 -19.56 44.02 40.33
N LYS A 909 -20.00 45.20 40.80
CA LYS A 909 -19.34 46.49 40.51
C LYS A 909 -17.90 46.55 41.03
N GLN A 910 -17.64 46.01 42.23
CA GLN A 910 -16.28 45.92 42.77
C GLN A 910 -15.39 44.97 41.96
N GLN A 911 -15.90 43.81 41.54
CA GLN A 911 -15.14 42.88 40.70
C GLN A 911 -14.84 43.48 39.32
N LEU A 912 -15.80 44.15 38.69
CA LEU A 912 -15.61 44.86 37.42
C LEU A 912 -14.54 45.96 37.54
N GLN A 913 -14.52 46.73 38.65
CA GLN A 913 -13.47 47.71 38.92
C GLN A 913 -12.08 47.08 39.08
N LYS A 914 -12.01 45.87 39.65
CA LYS A 914 -10.77 45.11 39.75
C LYS A 914 -10.33 44.59 38.37
N MET A 915 -11.23 44.02 37.59
CA MET A 915 -10.98 43.55 36.22
C MET A 915 -10.55 44.68 35.29
N ARG A 916 -11.05 45.90 35.50
CA ARG A 916 -10.62 47.11 34.78
C ARG A 916 -9.14 47.46 34.97
N GLN A 917 -8.53 47.01 36.07
CA GLN A 917 -7.13 47.30 36.41
C GLN A 917 -6.19 46.13 36.09
N THR A 918 -6.71 45.00 35.60
CA THR A 918 -5.94 43.78 35.36
C THR A 918 -6.11 43.30 33.92
N THR A 919 -5.03 42.97 33.24
CA THR A 919 -5.07 42.30 31.93
C THR A 919 -5.43 40.84 32.10
N ILE A 920 -6.51 40.40 31.44
CA ILE A 920 -7.05 39.03 31.61
C ILE A 920 -6.63 38.14 30.44
N PHE A 921 -6.60 38.70 29.23
CA PHE A 921 -6.13 38.03 28.02
C PHE A 921 -4.63 38.27 27.81
N ASN A 922 -3.81 37.65 28.66
CA ASN A 922 -2.35 37.72 28.58
C ASN A 922 -1.75 36.68 27.60
N SER A 923 -0.54 36.95 27.10
CA SER A 923 0.19 36.11 26.15
C SER A 923 0.95 34.93 26.79
N GLU A 924 0.95 34.80 28.13
CA GLU A 924 1.61 33.68 28.83
C GLU A 924 1.08 32.32 28.37
N SER A 925 -0.24 32.24 28.24
CA SER A 925 -1.02 31.17 27.62
C SER A 925 -0.46 30.69 26.26
N LEU A 926 -0.13 31.64 25.38
CA LEU A 926 0.41 31.35 24.04
C LEU A 926 1.77 30.67 24.09
N THR A 927 2.57 30.93 25.13
CA THR A 927 3.89 30.32 25.29
C THR A 927 3.76 28.82 25.55
N ALA A 928 2.78 28.42 26.37
CA ALA A 928 2.50 27.01 26.66
C ALA A 928 1.95 26.27 25.43
N ILE A 929 1.01 26.88 24.69
CA ILE A 929 0.50 26.34 23.42
C ILE A 929 1.64 26.15 22.42
N ARG A 930 2.47 27.19 22.23
CA ARG A 930 3.62 27.15 21.32
C ARG A 930 4.59 26.02 21.70
N GLN A 931 4.95 25.90 22.97
CA GLN A 931 5.88 24.84 23.40
C GLN A 931 5.31 23.44 23.16
N LYS A 932 4.01 23.24 23.43
CA LYS A 932 3.33 21.96 23.16
C LYS A 932 3.38 21.61 21.67
N LEU A 933 3.16 22.59 20.79
CA LEU A 933 3.16 22.37 19.35
C LEU A 933 4.57 22.21 18.77
N ILE A 934 5.59 22.83 19.35
CA ILE A 934 6.99 22.55 18.99
C ILE A 934 7.31 21.08 19.26
N ASN A 935 6.90 20.55 20.43
CA ASN A 935 7.10 19.14 20.74
C ASN A 935 6.32 18.24 19.75
N GLU A 936 5.09 18.62 19.38
CA GLU A 936 4.32 17.90 18.36
C GLU A 936 5.00 17.92 16.98
N ILE A 937 5.57 19.06 16.57
CA ILE A 937 6.35 19.17 15.32
C ILE A 937 7.53 18.19 15.38
N GLU A 938 8.28 18.15 16.49
CA GLU A 938 9.41 17.23 16.67
C GLU A 938 8.99 15.76 16.55
N ASP A 939 7.91 15.39 17.23
CA ASP A 939 7.38 14.02 17.19
C ASP A 939 6.93 13.65 15.76
N GLN A 940 6.24 14.55 15.05
CA GLN A 940 5.82 14.31 13.66
C GLN A 940 7.00 14.22 12.70
N MET A 941 8.03 15.04 12.87
CA MET A 941 9.25 14.99 12.07
C MET A 941 10.01 13.68 12.32
N TYR A 942 10.09 13.22 13.57
CA TYR A 942 10.68 11.93 13.93
C TYR A 942 9.94 10.78 13.23
N HIS A 943 8.61 10.73 13.36
CA HIS A 943 7.80 9.68 12.74
C HIS A 943 7.85 9.70 11.20
N LEU A 944 7.89 10.89 10.58
CA LEU A 944 8.09 11.00 9.14
C LEU A 944 9.43 10.41 8.73
N ASN A 945 10.52 10.77 9.42
CA ASN A 945 11.85 10.25 9.12
C ASN A 945 11.91 8.71 9.24
N GLU A 946 11.36 8.13 10.31
CA GLU A 946 11.33 6.67 10.48
C GLU A 946 10.49 5.97 9.42
N ARG A 947 9.31 6.52 9.09
CA ARG A 947 8.46 5.97 8.02
C ARG A 947 9.14 6.05 6.66
N LEU A 948 9.89 7.12 6.37
CA LEU A 948 10.64 7.25 5.12
C LEU A 948 11.72 6.17 5.00
N LYS A 949 12.46 5.87 6.08
CA LYS A 949 13.46 4.79 6.09
C LYS A 949 12.86 3.44 5.69
N ILE A 950 11.61 3.18 6.08
CA ILE A 950 10.91 1.93 5.76
C ILE A 950 10.35 1.97 4.33
N GLN A 951 9.59 3.01 3.99
CA GLN A 951 8.81 3.06 2.75
C GLN A 951 9.65 3.33 1.50
N LEU A 952 10.78 4.03 1.61
CA LEU A 952 11.59 4.37 0.45
C LEU A 952 12.16 3.11 -0.24
N LEU A 953 12.44 2.04 0.52
CA LEU A 953 13.02 0.82 -0.03
C LEU A 953 12.11 0.19 -1.10
N ASP A 954 10.80 0.18 -0.87
CA ASP A 954 9.85 -0.38 -1.83
C ASP A 954 9.71 0.48 -3.08
N ASN A 955 9.81 1.82 -2.94
CA ASN A 955 9.84 2.74 -4.08
C ASN A 955 11.12 2.56 -4.91
N VAL A 956 12.27 2.37 -4.26
CA VAL A 956 13.54 2.10 -4.94
C VAL A 956 13.48 0.76 -5.67
N LYS A 957 12.93 -0.30 -5.05
CA LYS A 957 12.74 -1.61 -5.70
C LYS A 957 11.85 -1.54 -6.94
N ALA A 958 10.79 -0.73 -6.89
CA ALA A 958 9.85 -0.58 -8.01
C ALA A 958 10.52 0.01 -9.27
N ILE A 959 11.55 0.83 -9.11
CA ILE A 959 12.20 1.55 -10.22
C ILE A 959 13.57 0.98 -10.55
N TYR A 960 14.43 0.81 -9.56
CA TYR A 960 15.80 0.32 -9.74
C TYR A 960 15.85 -1.20 -9.74
N ASN A 961 15.30 -1.79 -10.80
CA ASN A 961 15.23 -3.23 -10.98
C ASN A 961 15.88 -3.70 -12.30
N THR A 962 15.78 -4.99 -12.60
CA THR A 962 16.42 -5.60 -13.77
C THR A 962 15.86 -5.08 -15.11
N GLN A 963 14.67 -4.46 -15.11
CA GLN A 963 14.05 -3.87 -16.29
C GLN A 963 14.85 -2.68 -16.85
N MET A 964 15.67 -2.02 -16.03
CA MET A 964 16.62 -0.97 -16.46
C MET A 964 17.67 -1.45 -17.47
N THR A 965 17.77 -2.76 -17.73
CA THR A 965 18.74 -3.28 -18.70
C THR A 965 18.20 -3.43 -20.12
N ASN A 966 16.90 -3.15 -20.30
CA ASN A 966 16.18 -3.32 -21.56
C ASN A 966 16.50 -2.26 -22.62
N THR A 967 17.14 -1.15 -22.24
CA THR A 967 17.51 -0.06 -23.13
C THR A 967 18.96 -0.16 -23.63
N THR A 968 19.22 0.51 -24.75
CA THR A 968 20.51 0.51 -25.46
C THR A 968 21.61 1.26 -24.70
N SER A 969 21.25 2.28 -23.92
CA SER A 969 22.18 3.07 -23.09
C SER A 969 21.83 3.01 -21.62
N PHE A 970 22.62 2.26 -20.84
CA PHE A 970 22.37 2.11 -19.40
C PHE A 970 22.57 3.42 -18.61
N ASN A 971 23.44 4.33 -19.09
CA ASN A 971 23.63 5.61 -18.42
C ASN A 971 22.46 6.57 -18.65
N GLU A 972 21.81 6.51 -19.81
CA GLU A 972 20.57 7.26 -20.07
C GLU A 972 19.42 6.68 -19.22
N GLU A 973 19.32 5.35 -19.14
CA GLU A 973 18.32 4.69 -18.29
C GLU A 973 18.45 5.07 -16.82
N LYS A 974 19.67 5.13 -16.27
CA LYS A 974 19.89 5.59 -14.89
C LYS A 974 19.26 6.95 -14.66
N ARG A 975 19.53 7.91 -15.55
CA ARG A 975 18.99 9.27 -15.45
C ARG A 975 17.46 9.26 -15.55
N GLN A 976 16.89 8.50 -16.48
CA GLN A 976 15.43 8.38 -16.63
C GLN A 976 14.76 7.74 -15.41
N SER A 977 15.30 6.63 -14.92
CA SER A 977 14.82 5.94 -13.72
C SER A 977 14.97 6.82 -12.47
N THR A 978 16.08 7.54 -12.31
CA THR A 978 16.24 8.49 -11.21
C THR A 978 15.22 9.61 -11.27
N LYS A 979 14.92 10.16 -12.45
CA LYS A 979 13.87 11.18 -12.59
C LYS A 979 12.48 10.62 -12.28
N ALA A 980 12.17 9.42 -12.75
CA ALA A 980 10.91 8.74 -12.41
C ALA A 980 10.77 8.53 -10.90
N TYR A 981 11.85 8.10 -10.25
CA TYR A 981 11.91 7.90 -8.81
C TYR A 981 11.72 9.20 -8.04
N LEU A 982 12.46 10.25 -8.39
CA LEU A 982 12.32 11.56 -7.77
C LEU A 982 10.92 12.13 -7.93
N ASN A 983 10.32 12.04 -9.13
CA ASN A 983 8.95 12.49 -9.36
C ASN A 983 7.95 11.76 -8.45
N GLN A 984 8.08 10.43 -8.32
CA GLN A 984 7.22 9.61 -7.46
C GLN A 984 7.37 9.97 -5.98
N ILE A 985 8.60 10.09 -5.48
CA ILE A 985 8.82 10.39 -4.06
C ILE A 985 8.48 11.84 -3.72
N HIS A 986 8.82 12.81 -4.57
CA HIS A 986 8.53 14.22 -4.30
C HIS A 986 7.03 14.48 -4.23
N GLN A 987 6.24 13.83 -5.08
CA GLN A 987 4.79 13.91 -5.02
C GLN A 987 4.28 13.44 -3.66
N LYS A 988 4.75 12.29 -3.17
CA LYS A 988 4.35 11.74 -1.88
C LYS A 988 4.80 12.63 -0.72
N LEU A 989 6.04 13.12 -0.75
CA LEU A 989 6.62 13.97 0.29
C LEU A 989 5.90 15.32 0.38
N TYR A 990 5.49 15.88 -0.75
CA TYR A 990 4.72 17.11 -0.80
C TYR A 990 3.36 16.95 -0.09
N LEU A 991 2.64 15.87 -0.37
CA LEU A 991 1.36 15.57 0.29
C LEU A 991 1.51 15.39 1.81
N GLU A 992 2.60 14.77 2.25
CA GLU A 992 2.90 14.61 3.69
C GLU A 992 3.25 15.95 4.34
N GLN A 993 4.03 16.80 3.68
CA GLN A 993 4.35 18.15 4.13
C GLN A 993 3.07 18.97 4.34
N THR A 994 2.18 19.01 3.36
CA THR A 994 0.97 19.83 3.45
C THR A 994 0.04 19.33 4.55
N LEU A 995 -0.06 18.00 4.71
CA LEU A 995 -0.82 17.42 5.82
C LEU A 995 -0.27 17.86 7.19
N MET A 996 1.05 17.90 7.36
CA MET A 996 1.67 18.42 8.59
C MET A 996 1.34 19.90 8.82
N ILE A 997 1.45 20.72 7.77
CA ILE A 997 1.14 22.16 7.83
C ILE A 997 -0.31 22.36 8.33
N GLU A 998 -1.28 21.66 7.74
CA GLU A 998 -2.69 21.79 8.14
C GLU A 998 -2.94 21.23 9.55
N ARG A 999 -2.26 20.15 9.96
CA ARG A 999 -2.34 19.63 11.33
C ARG A 999 -1.89 20.64 12.37
N ILE A 1000 -0.75 21.30 12.15
CA ILE A 1000 -0.23 22.29 13.09
C ILE A 1000 -1.18 23.48 13.21
N LYS A 1001 -1.73 23.97 12.08
CA LYS A 1001 -2.76 25.03 12.09
C LYS A 1001 -4.00 24.62 12.89
N PHE A 1002 -4.49 23.39 12.68
CA PHE A 1002 -5.64 22.86 13.39
C PHE A 1002 -5.39 22.76 14.90
N PHE A 1003 -4.31 22.11 15.33
CA PHE A 1003 -4.01 21.93 16.74
C PHE A 1003 -3.71 23.25 17.45
N PHE A 1004 -3.10 24.22 16.77
CA PHE A 1004 -2.93 25.57 17.28
C PHE A 1004 -4.27 26.22 17.58
N ASN A 1005 -5.16 26.29 16.59
CA ASN A 1005 -6.47 26.92 16.74
C ASN A 1005 -7.32 26.21 17.80
N LEU A 1006 -7.30 24.88 17.84
CA LEU A 1006 -8.00 24.10 18.84
C LEU A 1006 -7.51 24.42 20.26
N ALA A 1007 -6.20 24.39 20.49
CA ALA A 1007 -5.62 24.68 21.80
C ALA A 1007 -5.88 26.13 22.22
N PHE A 1008 -5.73 27.07 21.29
CA PHE A 1008 -5.98 28.49 21.51
C PHE A 1008 -7.44 28.78 21.87
N GLN A 1009 -8.39 28.24 21.11
CA GLN A 1009 -9.81 28.41 21.38
C GLN A 1009 -10.23 27.78 22.71
N GLN A 1010 -9.75 26.58 23.03
CA GLN A 1010 -10.05 25.91 24.32
C GLN A 1010 -9.56 26.75 25.51
N GLU A 1011 -8.37 27.31 25.42
CA GLU A 1011 -7.81 28.13 26.48
C GLU A 1011 -8.59 29.45 26.64
N MET A 1012 -8.98 30.07 25.54
CA MET A 1012 -9.70 31.34 25.55
C MET A 1012 -11.17 31.20 25.94
N ALA A 1013 -11.82 30.08 25.60
CA ALA A 1013 -13.22 29.82 25.96
C ALA A 1013 -13.47 29.92 27.48
N THR A 1014 -12.52 29.44 28.29
CA THR A 1014 -12.62 29.50 29.76
C THR A 1014 -12.53 30.94 30.26
N LYS A 1015 -11.60 31.74 29.71
CA LYS A 1015 -11.44 33.16 30.06
C LYS A 1015 -12.67 33.96 29.62
N ILE A 1016 -13.16 33.77 28.39
CA ILE A 1016 -14.36 34.42 27.85
C ILE A 1016 -15.60 34.11 28.71
N ARG A 1017 -15.85 32.84 29.04
CA ARG A 1017 -16.99 32.45 29.90
C ARG A 1017 -16.95 33.10 31.28
N SER A 1018 -15.77 33.38 31.83
CA SER A 1018 -15.64 34.03 33.13
C SER A 1018 -16.18 35.48 33.18
N PHE A 1019 -16.35 36.15 32.04
CA PHE A 1019 -16.94 37.49 31.95
C PHE A 1019 -18.47 37.48 31.97
N GLN A 1020 -19.10 36.38 31.55
CA GLN A 1020 -20.56 36.25 31.46
C GLN A 1020 -21.23 36.43 32.83
N GLN A 1021 -20.59 35.97 33.92
CA GLN A 1021 -21.10 36.13 35.29
C GLN A 1021 -21.16 37.58 35.77
N TYR A 1022 -20.47 38.49 35.08
CA TYR A 1022 -20.45 39.93 35.37
C TYR A 1022 -21.20 40.74 34.31
N HIS A 1023 -22.05 40.07 33.52
CA HIS A 1023 -22.85 40.67 32.46
C HIS A 1023 -22.00 41.32 31.37
N ILE A 1024 -20.85 40.72 31.04
CA ILE A 1024 -20.01 41.12 29.91
C ILE A 1024 -19.98 39.97 28.91
N LEU A 1025 -20.34 40.28 27.66
CA LEU A 1025 -20.37 39.33 26.56
C LEU A 1025 -19.27 39.67 25.57
N LEU A 1026 -18.27 38.79 25.48
CA LEU A 1026 -17.18 38.91 24.53
C LEU A 1026 -17.42 37.97 23.35
N PRO A 1027 -17.02 38.36 22.13
CA PRO A 1027 -17.07 37.46 20.99
C PRO A 1027 -16.09 36.30 21.15
N ASP A 1028 -16.37 35.18 20.48
CA ASP A 1028 -15.35 34.15 20.28
C ASP A 1028 -14.24 34.68 19.39
N ILE A 1029 -13.01 34.22 19.66
CA ILE A 1029 -11.87 34.55 18.83
C ILE A 1029 -11.92 33.68 17.57
N GLU A 1030 -11.82 34.34 16.41
CA GLU A 1030 -11.80 33.67 15.12
C GLU A 1030 -10.57 32.79 14.95
N THR A 1031 -10.67 31.81 14.06
CA THR A 1031 -9.53 30.98 13.69
C THR A 1031 -8.44 31.84 13.07
N ILE A 1032 -7.23 31.68 13.58
CA ILE A 1032 -6.03 32.35 13.09
C ILE A 1032 -5.59 31.64 11.81
N GLU A 1033 -5.56 32.38 10.70
CA GLU A 1033 -5.15 31.88 9.39
C GLU A 1033 -3.79 32.44 8.96
N VAL A 1034 -2.97 31.58 8.35
CA VAL A 1034 -1.68 31.95 7.76
C VAL A 1034 -1.73 31.69 6.27
N ALA A 1035 -0.99 32.51 5.52
CA ALA A 1035 -0.79 32.31 4.09
C ALA A 1035 -0.34 30.86 3.79
N PRO A 1036 -0.83 30.27 2.68
CA PRO A 1036 -0.42 28.94 2.27
C PRO A 1036 1.08 28.92 1.99
N VAL A 1037 1.74 27.85 2.43
CA VAL A 1037 3.17 27.66 2.20
C VAL A 1037 3.34 26.96 0.86
N ASP A 1038 3.55 27.75 -0.20
CA ASP A 1038 3.61 27.25 -1.58
C ASP A 1038 4.95 26.55 -1.93
N GLN A 1039 5.97 26.67 -1.06
CA GLN A 1039 7.30 26.07 -1.27
C GLN A 1039 7.32 24.59 -0.90
N SER A 1040 7.82 23.75 -1.81
CA SER A 1040 8.12 22.34 -1.52
C SER A 1040 9.49 22.24 -0.84
N PHE A 1041 9.54 21.89 0.43
CA PHE A 1041 10.81 21.76 1.17
C PHE A 1041 11.47 20.41 0.95
N LEU A 1042 10.66 19.35 0.83
CA LEU A 1042 11.13 17.96 0.72
C LEU A 1042 11.45 17.57 -0.73
N THR A 1043 12.39 18.30 -1.35
CA THR A 1043 12.85 18.04 -2.73
C THR A 1043 14.35 17.75 -2.77
N ILE A 1044 14.72 16.74 -3.55
CA ILE A 1044 16.08 16.36 -3.86
C ILE A 1044 16.40 16.83 -5.28
N SER A 1045 17.54 17.49 -5.47
CA SER A 1045 18.01 17.86 -6.81
C SER A 1045 18.30 16.60 -7.63
N PHE A 1046 17.92 16.61 -8.90
CA PHE A 1046 18.21 15.51 -9.81
C PHE A 1046 19.70 15.20 -9.90
N ASP A 1047 20.55 16.22 -10.04
CA ASP A 1047 21.99 16.01 -10.13
C ASP A 1047 22.59 15.52 -8.81
N ASP A 1048 22.10 15.99 -7.66
CA ASP A 1048 22.55 15.49 -6.35
C ASP A 1048 22.23 14.00 -6.21
N MET A 1049 21.00 13.60 -6.58
CA MET A 1049 20.59 12.20 -6.55
C MET A 1049 21.41 11.35 -7.54
N VAL A 1050 21.60 11.82 -8.78
CA VAL A 1050 22.41 11.11 -9.78
C VAL A 1050 23.85 10.95 -9.33
N ASN A 1051 24.43 11.96 -8.69
CA ASN A 1051 25.79 11.93 -8.15
C ASN A 1051 25.91 11.02 -6.91
N ALA A 1052 24.86 10.94 -6.10
CA ALA A 1052 24.76 10.05 -4.96
C ALA A 1052 24.47 8.58 -5.34
N LEU A 1053 24.09 8.30 -6.59
CA LEU A 1053 23.89 6.92 -7.04
C LEU A 1053 25.15 6.08 -6.78
N PRO A 1054 25.00 4.87 -6.23
CA PRO A 1054 26.14 4.05 -5.88
C PRO A 1054 26.93 3.72 -7.14
N LYS A 1055 28.25 3.84 -7.09
CA LYS A 1055 29.15 3.56 -8.24
C LYS A 1055 28.98 2.14 -8.78
N GLN A 1056 28.52 1.23 -7.92
CA GLN A 1056 28.21 -0.14 -8.27
C GLN A 1056 26.94 -0.29 -9.12
N LEU A 1057 26.08 0.72 -9.25
CA LEU A 1057 24.95 0.70 -10.18
C LEU A 1057 25.45 0.63 -11.63
N THR A 1058 25.49 -0.57 -12.19
CA THR A 1058 25.92 -0.84 -13.58
C THR A 1058 25.01 -1.88 -14.22
N LYS A 1059 24.95 -1.93 -15.55
CA LYS A 1059 24.11 -2.91 -16.29
C LYS A 1059 24.37 -4.35 -15.85
N LYS A 1060 25.62 -4.64 -15.48
CA LYS A 1060 26.06 -5.95 -14.99
C LYS A 1060 25.63 -6.19 -13.54
N ASN A 1061 25.75 -5.18 -12.68
CA ASN A 1061 25.53 -5.31 -11.25
C ASN A 1061 24.04 -5.26 -10.89
N ILE A 1062 23.21 -4.49 -11.60
CA ILE A 1062 21.76 -4.45 -11.35
C ILE A 1062 21.05 -5.76 -11.75
N MET A 1063 21.71 -6.60 -12.54
CA MET A 1063 21.25 -7.95 -12.90
C MET A 1063 21.65 -9.01 -11.88
N ARG A 1064 22.53 -8.66 -10.94
CA ARG A 1064 22.98 -9.52 -9.84
C ARG A 1064 22.10 -9.23 -8.62
N PRO A 1065 21.32 -10.18 -8.17
CA PRO A 1065 20.36 -9.99 -7.08
C PRO A 1065 20.91 -9.38 -5.80
N GLN A 1066 22.10 -9.81 -5.36
CA GLN A 1066 22.77 -9.21 -4.20
C GLN A 1066 23.06 -7.76 -4.41
N VAL A 1067 23.82 -7.53 -5.48
CA VAL A 1067 24.34 -6.20 -5.73
C VAL A 1067 23.17 -5.27 -6.04
N GLN A 1068 22.08 -5.79 -6.61
CA GLN A 1068 20.81 -5.07 -6.74
C GLN A 1068 20.19 -4.72 -5.38
N LYS A 1069 20.07 -5.66 -4.43
CA LYS A 1069 19.55 -5.35 -3.09
C LYS A 1069 20.44 -4.35 -2.36
N GLN A 1070 21.75 -4.50 -2.41
CA GLN A 1070 22.69 -3.54 -1.86
C GLN A 1070 22.57 -2.18 -2.54
N ILE A 1071 22.53 -2.14 -3.87
CA ILE A 1071 22.32 -0.91 -4.65
C ILE A 1071 21.00 -0.24 -4.23
N GLN A 1072 19.92 -1.01 -4.06
CA GLN A 1072 18.63 -0.49 -3.65
C GLN A 1072 18.65 0.04 -2.21
N ALA A 1073 19.33 -0.66 -1.31
CA ALA A 1073 19.55 -0.21 0.07
C ALA A 1073 20.40 1.07 0.11
N ASP A 1074 21.51 1.10 -0.62
CA ASP A 1074 22.40 2.26 -0.77
C ASP A 1074 21.64 3.46 -1.33
N ILE A 1075 20.89 3.29 -2.42
CA ILE A 1075 20.06 4.34 -3.02
C ILE A 1075 19.05 4.85 -2.00
N LYS A 1076 18.43 3.97 -1.21
CA LYS A 1076 17.51 4.34 -0.12
C LYS A 1076 18.23 5.14 0.97
N ASP A 1077 19.41 4.70 1.43
CA ASP A 1077 20.19 5.39 2.47
C ASP A 1077 20.72 6.76 1.99
N GLU A 1078 21.17 6.85 0.73
CA GLU A 1078 21.55 8.10 0.09
C GLU A 1078 20.35 9.04 -0.08
N THR A 1079 19.18 8.51 -0.47
CA THR A 1079 17.94 9.30 -0.52
C THR A 1079 17.62 9.88 0.87
N VAL A 1080 17.70 9.08 1.93
CA VAL A 1080 17.46 9.54 3.31
C VAL A 1080 18.48 10.61 3.70
N THR A 1081 19.75 10.42 3.33
CA THR A 1081 20.83 11.37 3.62
C THR A 1081 20.61 12.72 2.93
N LEU A 1082 20.21 12.71 1.66
CA LEU A 1082 19.87 13.92 0.90
C LEU A 1082 18.60 14.62 1.42
N LEU A 1083 17.67 13.88 2.02
CA LEU A 1083 16.47 14.43 2.63
C LEU A 1083 16.70 15.03 4.03
N GLN A 1084 17.74 14.64 4.77
CA GLN A 1084 18.02 15.18 6.10
C GLN A 1084 18.07 16.71 6.17
N PRO A 1085 18.85 17.43 5.34
CA PRO A 1085 18.84 18.89 5.36
C PRO A 1085 17.46 19.46 4.99
N ARG A 1086 16.71 18.78 4.12
CA ARG A 1086 15.37 19.19 3.69
C ARG A 1086 14.30 19.01 4.78
N LEU A 1087 14.45 17.98 5.61
CA LEU A 1087 13.64 17.79 6.80
C LEU A 1087 13.90 18.91 7.82
N ALA A 1088 15.16 19.36 7.96
CA ALA A 1088 15.48 20.52 8.79
C ALA A 1088 14.87 21.82 8.22
N ASP A 1089 14.93 22.03 6.90
CA ASP A 1089 14.29 23.18 6.24
C ASP A 1089 12.77 23.18 6.49
N LEU A 1090 12.09 22.03 6.33
CA LEU A 1090 10.67 21.89 6.61
C LEU A 1090 10.34 22.20 8.07
N ARG A 1091 11.12 21.65 9.00
CA ARG A 1091 10.95 21.93 10.43
C ARG A 1091 11.05 23.43 10.71
N GLN A 1092 12.06 24.11 10.18
CA GLN A 1092 12.22 25.54 10.36
C GLN A 1092 11.04 26.33 9.78
N ALA A 1093 10.50 25.89 8.64
CA ALA A 1093 9.31 26.49 8.05
C ALA A 1093 8.06 26.29 8.94
N LEU A 1094 7.87 25.11 9.53
CA LEU A 1094 6.78 24.84 10.48
C LEU A 1094 6.90 25.69 11.74
N GLU A 1095 8.11 25.84 12.30
CA GLU A 1095 8.38 26.70 13.44
C GLU A 1095 8.12 28.19 13.10
N SER A 1096 8.54 28.65 11.92
CA SER A 1096 8.27 30.01 11.45
C SER A 1096 6.79 30.29 11.22
N MET A 1097 6.05 29.31 10.69
CA MET A 1097 4.60 29.39 10.58
C MET A 1097 3.95 29.47 11.97
N LEU A 1098 4.43 28.68 12.94
CA LEU A 1098 3.95 28.73 14.32
C LEU A 1098 4.23 30.08 14.99
N ASP A 1099 5.38 30.70 14.71
CA ASP A 1099 5.67 32.06 15.19
C ASP A 1099 4.71 33.10 14.58
N THR A 1100 4.34 32.92 13.30
CA THR A 1100 3.34 33.76 12.63
C THR A 1100 1.95 33.59 13.25
N LEU A 1101 1.52 32.34 13.47
CA LEU A 1101 0.27 32.01 14.20
C LEU A 1101 0.26 32.65 15.59
N THR A 1102 1.36 32.52 16.33
CA THR A 1102 1.49 33.06 17.68
C THR A 1102 1.40 34.58 17.68
N THR A 1103 2.02 35.25 16.71
CA THR A 1103 1.99 36.71 16.56
C THR A 1103 0.57 37.21 16.24
N GLN A 1104 -0.12 36.56 15.31
CA GLN A 1104 -1.50 36.91 14.98
C GLN A 1104 -2.47 36.61 16.13
N ALA A 1105 -2.27 35.50 16.84
CA ALA A 1105 -3.05 35.18 18.04
C ALA A 1105 -2.84 36.23 19.14
N GLN A 1106 -1.61 36.73 19.33
CA GLN A 1106 -1.34 37.82 20.26
C GLN A 1106 -2.11 39.09 19.86
N GLN A 1107 -2.14 39.45 18.57
CA GLN A 1107 -2.94 40.58 18.10
C GLN A 1107 -4.43 40.38 18.38
N ALA A 1108 -4.94 39.16 18.19
CA ALA A 1108 -6.32 38.83 18.53
C ALA A 1108 -6.61 38.94 20.04
N LEU A 1109 -5.65 38.55 20.91
CA LEU A 1109 -5.75 38.73 22.36
C LEU A 1109 -5.78 40.21 22.76
N GLU A 1110 -4.95 41.05 22.13
CA GLU A 1110 -4.95 42.49 22.37
C GLU A 1110 -6.28 43.15 21.95
N GLN A 1111 -6.86 42.69 20.83
CA GLN A 1111 -8.16 43.16 20.36
C GLN A 1111 -9.29 42.77 21.32
N ILE A 1112 -9.35 41.50 21.75
CA ILE A 1112 -10.42 41.04 22.65
C ILE A 1112 -10.28 41.66 24.05
N GLU A 1113 -9.04 41.90 24.54
CA GLU A 1113 -8.81 42.64 25.78
C GLU A 1113 -9.32 44.08 25.65
N SER A 1114 -9.00 44.78 24.56
CA SER A 1114 -9.50 46.14 24.32
C SER A 1114 -11.03 46.17 24.29
N GLN A 1115 -11.67 45.16 23.67
CA GLN A 1115 -13.12 45.03 23.66
C GLN A 1115 -13.67 44.77 25.06
N ALA A 1116 -13.04 43.88 25.84
CA ALA A 1116 -13.44 43.60 27.21
C ALA A 1116 -13.40 44.84 28.09
N GLN A 1117 -12.35 45.66 27.99
CA GLN A 1117 -12.25 46.91 28.75
C GLN A 1117 -13.33 47.93 28.35
N ARG A 1118 -13.68 48.03 27.06
CA ARG A 1118 -14.79 48.89 26.60
C ARG A 1118 -16.15 48.42 27.13
N GLU A 1119 -16.38 47.12 27.18
CA GLU A 1119 -17.61 46.54 27.74
C GLU A 1119 -17.68 46.76 29.26
N ILE A 1120 -16.58 46.57 29.99
CA ILE A 1120 -16.50 46.90 31.43
C ILE A 1120 -16.86 48.37 31.66
N ASP A 1121 -16.27 49.29 30.90
CA ASP A 1121 -16.56 50.73 31.02
C ASP A 1121 -18.03 51.05 30.69
N THR A 1122 -18.62 50.35 29.70
CA THR A 1122 -20.03 50.52 29.34
C THR A 1122 -20.95 50.06 30.47
N VAL A 1123 -20.72 48.86 31.03
CA VAL A 1123 -21.52 48.32 32.14
C VAL A 1123 -21.35 49.18 33.40
N LEU A 1124 -20.16 49.72 33.66
CA LEU A 1124 -19.92 50.61 34.81
C LEU A 1124 -20.54 52.01 34.65
N ALA A 1125 -20.76 52.48 33.41
CA ALA A 1125 -21.32 53.78 33.10
C ALA A 1125 -22.86 53.81 33.07
N VAL A 1126 -23.50 52.66 32.81
CA VAL A 1126 -24.96 52.54 32.84
C VAL A 1126 -25.42 52.39 34.29
N GLU A 1127 -26.19 53.36 34.80
CA GLU A 1127 -26.94 53.16 36.05
C GLU A 1127 -28.09 52.20 35.76
N VAL A 1128 -28.04 51.02 36.37
CA VAL A 1128 -29.16 50.07 36.36
C VAL A 1128 -30.23 50.64 37.28
N ASP A 1129 -31.10 51.47 36.72
CA ASP A 1129 -32.21 52.11 37.39
C ASP A 1129 -33.53 51.36 37.17
N ASP A 1130 -34.58 51.74 37.90
CA ASP A 1130 -35.90 51.12 37.78
C ASP A 1130 -36.47 51.20 36.35
N ALA A 1131 -36.07 52.21 35.56
CA ALA A 1131 -36.56 52.40 34.18
C ALA A 1131 -35.94 51.39 33.21
N LEU A 1132 -34.63 51.14 33.30
CA LEU A 1132 -33.95 50.11 32.51
C LEU A 1132 -34.44 48.71 32.88
N ILE A 1133 -34.63 48.42 34.17
CA ILE A 1133 -35.16 47.13 34.63
C ILE A 1133 -36.60 46.92 34.13
N ALA A 1134 -37.45 47.96 34.15
CA ALA A 1134 -38.79 47.88 33.59
C ALA A 1134 -38.77 47.60 32.08
N GLN A 1135 -37.83 48.20 31.33
CA GLN A 1135 -37.63 47.91 29.91
C GLN A 1135 -37.20 46.46 29.69
N LEU A 1136 -36.23 45.94 30.46
CA LEU A 1136 -35.78 44.55 30.39
C LEU A 1136 -36.91 43.56 30.71
N GLN A 1137 -37.77 43.84 31.70
CA GLN A 1137 -38.92 43.00 32.06
C GLN A 1137 -39.96 42.88 30.93
N VAL A 1138 -40.05 43.86 30.04
CA VAL A 1138 -40.96 43.84 28.88
C VAL A 1138 -40.34 43.17 27.65
N GLU A 1139 -39.06 43.44 27.37
CA GLU A 1139 -38.39 42.98 26.14
C GLU A 1139 -37.79 41.57 26.26
N THR A 1140 -37.28 41.18 27.44
CA THR A 1140 -36.66 39.85 27.66
C THR A 1140 -37.62 38.68 27.37
N PRO A 1141 -38.90 38.71 27.82
CA PRO A 1141 -39.86 37.65 27.48
C PRO A 1141 -40.10 37.51 25.98
N LYS A 1142 -40.10 38.62 25.22
CA LYS A 1142 -40.27 38.58 23.75
C LYS A 1142 -39.07 37.92 23.08
N LEU A 1143 -37.85 38.30 23.49
CA LEU A 1143 -36.60 37.70 23.01
C LEU A 1143 -36.56 36.20 23.30
N LEU A 1144 -36.85 35.79 24.54
CA LEU A 1144 -36.86 34.37 24.93
C LEU A 1144 -37.95 33.58 24.22
N THR A 1145 -39.11 34.17 23.93
CA THR A 1145 -40.17 33.50 23.16
C THR A 1145 -39.72 33.19 21.73
N ILE A 1146 -38.98 34.11 21.10
CA ILE A 1146 -38.40 33.89 19.76
C ILE A 1146 -37.34 32.79 19.81
N LEU A 1147 -36.42 32.84 20.77
CA LEU A 1147 -35.31 31.89 20.89
C LEU A 1147 -35.76 30.48 21.32
N ASN A 1148 -36.72 30.38 22.25
CA ASN A 1148 -37.27 29.11 22.74
C ASN A 1148 -38.26 28.45 21.76
N SER A 1149 -38.56 29.07 20.61
CA SER A 1149 -39.28 28.38 19.53
C SER A 1149 -38.48 27.24 18.89
N LYS A 1150 -37.19 27.11 19.26
CA LYS A 1150 -36.22 26.09 18.84
C LYS A 1150 -36.07 24.92 19.83
N ASP A 1151 -36.38 25.16 21.11
CA ASP A 1151 -36.30 24.17 22.21
C ASP A 1151 -37.67 23.46 22.38
#